data_AF-A0A0W8C3J0-F1
#
_entry.id   AF-A0A0W8C3J0-F1
#
_cell.length_a   1.000
_cell.length_b   1.000
_cell.length_c   1.000
_cell.angle_alpha   90.00
_cell.angle_beta   90.00
_cell.angle_gamma   90.00
#
_symmetry.space_group_name_H-M   'P 1'
#
loop_
_entity.id
_entity.type
_entity.pdbx_description
1 polymer ?
#
loop_
_entity_poly.entity_id
_entity_poly.type
_entity_poly.pdbx_seq_one_letter_code
_entity_poly.pdbx_strand_id
1 'polypeptide(L)'
;MFSSTWVTAAPSASTAPQAPHDAYELAGEYGAEAAAKLSRVLESLEAAGFPKAGVNSYSAFDRVLSGVTWLLQRIVKREDAEKGRVRWDVLFQSHDKMKPRLGLAQEAVRCIEALSYTCPVAIQPHQLLLQDFGDIETVLKLVSWLIEEGKEAHHLDKIRRERAYLQVMSPQKERQLAAPLKKEVQFLLDAYAPKRRWQYVAAEGEAEDNEDALIQRCLLEYGERVTVAVEEEEPTMDTRQEGNDQVGIMAQIASQAAAIASGGVKPRAGSMRGLRRTKKNDPHAADFDRQYQKAMKQAKEEQQTLLNQRREREAKLLQKVVSAPEDKHEIIEGRVNSRVQSPLHLVRAQLKEHELQVQQLIEEKKTLDAKTKESKARAAALDEALSACQQEMEEVEAQTPQDENAQAHLAQLRQLVMKNEALKREKNEFRTKCRLELEALKERVEKLKVQVAEDASNQDEEALRLNEIEQMHAQMAQKHKDMKVAAAKQTRALHLKMKQIDEIPTRIELVQYEKRFLELYDEVALTLDETRKYYCVYNTLKTTHEFLEKEISLINSINDNFDVAMGSKTATQAFFMQVDNIIQNVQGTVTKQQNARDDHQTSVETLDSKYQLLLEQERMYVNAIREFQKECEKNEKLVARLEELKQ
;
A
#
# COMPACT_ATOMS: atom_id res chain seq x y z
N MET A 1 -37.29 -21.45 -51.88
CA MET A 1 -36.93 -20.01 -51.81
C MET A 1 -35.59 -19.90 -51.09
N PHE A 2 -34.77 -18.91 -51.44
CA PHE A 2 -33.42 -18.64 -50.92
C PHE A 2 -32.43 -19.82 -50.99
N SER A 3 -31.51 -19.72 -51.97
CA SER A 3 -30.44 -20.69 -52.21
C SER A 3 -29.26 -20.47 -51.26
N SER A 4 -28.61 -21.56 -50.86
CA SER A 4 -27.27 -21.55 -50.31
C SER A 4 -26.33 -22.27 -51.29
N THR A 5 -25.29 -21.58 -51.75
CA THR A 5 -24.20 -22.18 -52.54
C THR A 5 -22.94 -21.33 -52.40
N TRP A 6 -21.82 -21.97 -52.05
CA TRP A 6 -20.47 -21.47 -52.32
C TRP A 6 -20.07 -21.78 -53.79
N VAL A 7 -18.95 -21.20 -54.26
CA VAL A 7 -17.83 -21.84 -55.04
C VAL A 7 -17.23 -20.90 -56.11
N THR A 8 -15.97 -20.49 -55.92
CA THR A 8 -14.97 -19.93 -56.90
C THR A 8 -15.37 -18.68 -57.73
N ALA A 9 -14.47 -17.88 -58.29
CA ALA A 9 -13.06 -18.07 -58.69
C ALA A 9 -12.22 -16.76 -58.59
N ALA A 10 -10.93 -16.85 -58.96
CA ALA A 10 -9.99 -15.72 -59.15
C ALA A 10 -9.64 -15.57 -60.66
N PRO A 11 -8.73 -14.67 -61.12
CA PRO A 11 -8.02 -13.57 -60.42
C PRO A 11 -8.06 -12.21 -61.19
N SER A 12 -7.89 -11.09 -60.47
CA SER A 12 -7.36 -9.78 -60.95
C SER A 12 -7.52 -8.73 -59.83
N ALA A 13 -6.77 -7.62 -59.77
CA ALA A 13 -5.67 -7.14 -60.63
C ALA A 13 -4.45 -6.74 -59.77
N SER A 14 -3.36 -6.34 -60.42
CA SER A 14 -2.18 -5.78 -59.75
C SER A 14 -2.49 -4.45 -59.06
N THR A 15 -2.56 -4.44 -57.74
CA THR A 15 -2.51 -3.20 -56.94
C THR A 15 -1.05 -2.80 -56.73
N ALA A 16 -0.76 -1.50 -56.79
CA ALA A 16 0.59 -0.94 -56.68
C ALA A 16 1.30 -1.32 -55.37
N PRO A 17 2.65 -1.30 -55.31
CA PRO A 17 3.38 -1.43 -54.05
C PRO A 17 2.85 -0.43 -53.02
N GLN A 18 2.57 -0.92 -51.81
CA GLN A 18 2.07 -0.09 -50.73
C GLN A 18 3.09 1.01 -50.41
N ALA A 19 2.61 2.24 -50.26
CA ALA A 19 3.42 3.33 -49.76
C ALA A 19 3.96 2.98 -48.36
N PRO A 20 5.17 3.43 -47.98
CA PRO A 20 5.73 3.15 -46.67
C PRO A 20 4.80 3.65 -45.57
N HIS A 21 4.62 2.84 -44.54
CA HIS A 21 3.80 3.19 -43.38
C HIS A 21 4.46 4.37 -42.65
N ASP A 22 3.76 5.50 -42.54
CA ASP A 22 4.31 6.74 -41.96
C ASP A 22 4.40 6.65 -40.43
N ALA A 23 5.42 5.93 -39.94
CA ALA A 23 5.62 5.63 -38.52
C ALA A 23 5.86 6.87 -37.65
N TYR A 24 6.28 7.99 -38.25
CA TYR A 24 6.66 9.22 -37.56
C TYR A 24 5.66 10.38 -37.76
N GLU A 25 4.54 10.11 -38.47
CA GLU A 25 3.46 11.07 -38.81
C GLU A 25 3.96 12.34 -39.52
N LEU A 26 4.91 12.19 -40.45
CA LEU A 26 5.58 13.32 -41.11
C LEU A 26 4.95 13.73 -42.44
N ALA A 27 4.20 12.87 -43.12
CA ALA A 27 3.66 13.12 -44.46
C ALA A 27 2.55 14.20 -44.50
N GLY A 28 2.01 14.59 -43.34
CA GLY A 28 1.05 15.70 -43.22
C GLY A 28 1.70 17.09 -43.12
N GLU A 29 2.90 17.20 -42.53
CA GLU A 29 3.65 18.45 -42.41
C GLU A 29 4.72 18.62 -43.50
N TYR A 30 5.31 17.51 -43.98
CA TYR A 30 6.42 17.50 -44.93
C TYR A 30 6.02 16.69 -46.18
N GLY A 31 6.35 17.21 -47.37
CA GLY A 31 6.10 16.51 -48.64
C GLY A 31 6.78 15.13 -48.68
N ALA A 32 6.19 14.16 -49.37
CA ALA A 32 6.53 12.73 -49.25
C ALA A 32 8.04 12.39 -49.34
N GLU A 33 8.82 13.07 -50.19
CA GLU A 33 10.26 12.87 -50.28
C GLU A 33 11.01 13.39 -49.04
N ALA A 34 10.61 14.55 -48.51
CA ALA A 34 11.16 15.14 -47.30
C ALA A 34 10.77 14.33 -46.05
N ALA A 35 9.52 13.86 -45.97
CA ALA A 35 9.06 12.96 -44.92
C ALA A 35 9.89 11.67 -44.90
N ALA A 36 10.10 11.00 -46.04
CA ALA A 36 10.93 9.80 -46.13
C ALA A 36 12.40 10.05 -45.72
N LYS A 37 12.97 11.21 -46.10
CA LYS A 37 14.32 11.61 -45.69
C LYS A 37 14.41 11.86 -44.17
N LEU A 38 13.40 12.51 -43.57
CA LEU A 38 13.33 12.77 -42.13
C LEU A 38 13.09 11.51 -41.29
N SER A 39 12.21 10.60 -41.73
CA SER A 39 12.01 9.30 -41.06
C SER A 39 13.33 8.57 -40.91
N ARG A 40 14.17 8.52 -41.96
CA ARG A 40 15.50 7.92 -41.90
C ARG A 40 16.46 8.59 -40.90
N VAL A 41 16.32 9.90 -40.65
CA VAL A 41 17.07 10.59 -39.59
C VAL A 41 16.58 10.16 -38.21
N LEU A 42 15.25 10.06 -38.02
CA LEU A 42 14.63 9.64 -36.76
C LEU A 42 14.94 8.17 -36.45
N GLU A 43 14.82 7.26 -37.41
CA GLU A 43 15.24 5.85 -37.34
C GLU A 43 16.70 5.72 -36.87
N SER A 44 17.59 6.55 -37.42
CA SER A 44 19.01 6.55 -37.08
C SER A 44 19.26 7.00 -35.63
N LEU A 45 18.53 8.03 -35.15
CA LEU A 45 18.58 8.50 -33.76
C LEU A 45 17.99 7.48 -32.79
N GLU A 46 16.86 6.86 -33.15
CA GLU A 46 16.19 5.83 -32.36
C GLU A 46 17.10 4.60 -32.19
N ALA A 47 17.70 4.12 -33.29
CA ALA A 47 18.70 3.05 -33.28
C ALA A 47 19.97 3.39 -32.47
N ALA A 48 20.35 4.67 -32.37
CA ALA A 48 21.44 5.12 -31.50
C ALA A 48 21.09 5.17 -30.00
N GLY A 49 19.80 4.98 -29.66
CA GLY A 49 19.26 4.95 -28.30
C GLY A 49 18.59 6.25 -27.85
N PHE A 50 18.04 7.05 -28.78
CA PHE A 50 17.31 8.29 -28.48
C PHE A 50 15.79 8.12 -28.65
N PRO A 51 15.03 7.71 -27.62
CA PRO A 51 13.62 7.32 -27.75
C PRO A 51 12.68 8.48 -28.12
N LYS A 52 13.08 9.75 -27.92
CA LYS A 52 12.28 10.92 -28.29
C LYS A 52 12.07 11.06 -29.81
N ALA A 53 12.88 10.38 -30.64
CA ALA A 53 12.68 10.35 -32.09
C ALA A 53 11.30 9.78 -32.50
N GLY A 54 10.86 8.70 -31.85
CA GLY A 54 9.56 8.05 -32.07
C GLY A 54 8.36 8.71 -31.37
N VAL A 55 8.55 9.85 -30.69
CA VAL A 55 7.46 10.52 -29.96
C VAL A 55 6.83 11.60 -30.84
N ASN A 56 5.72 11.25 -31.50
CA ASN A 56 5.03 12.10 -32.48
C ASN A 56 4.41 13.39 -31.89
N SER A 57 4.36 13.54 -30.55
CA SER A 57 3.90 14.79 -29.90
C SER A 57 4.90 15.97 -29.97
N TYR A 58 6.04 15.80 -30.64
CA TYR A 58 7.05 16.84 -30.85
C TYR A 58 7.26 17.10 -32.35
N SER A 59 7.49 18.36 -32.73
CA SER A 59 7.74 18.71 -34.13
C SER A 59 9.01 18.01 -34.66
N ALA A 60 9.08 17.76 -35.97
CA ALA A 60 10.25 17.11 -36.58
C ALA A 60 11.57 17.86 -36.27
N PHE A 61 11.51 19.20 -36.24
CA PHE A 61 12.59 20.06 -35.78
C PHE A 61 13.04 19.73 -34.36
N ASP A 62 12.11 19.68 -33.40
CA ASP A 62 12.45 19.41 -32.00
C ASP A 62 12.99 17.99 -31.81
N ARG A 63 12.44 17.00 -32.54
CA ARG A 63 12.91 15.62 -32.53
C ARG A 63 14.34 15.50 -33.06
N VAL A 64 14.62 16.05 -34.25
CA VAL A 64 15.93 15.98 -34.90
C VAL A 64 16.98 16.81 -34.14
N LEU A 65 16.69 18.08 -33.83
CA LEU A 65 17.68 18.95 -33.20
C LEU A 65 17.99 18.52 -31.76
N SER A 66 17.01 18.09 -30.96
CA SER A 66 17.32 17.54 -29.63
C SER A 66 18.01 16.17 -29.69
N GLY A 67 17.90 15.43 -30.81
CA GLY A 67 18.75 14.28 -31.10
C GLY A 67 20.21 14.68 -31.37
N VAL A 68 20.44 15.71 -32.18
CA VAL A 68 21.79 16.28 -32.44
C VAL A 68 22.42 16.82 -31.14
N THR A 69 21.69 17.58 -30.32
CA THR A 69 22.24 18.08 -29.05
C THR A 69 22.47 16.97 -28.03
N TRP A 70 21.66 15.91 -28.02
CA TRP A 70 21.89 14.71 -27.22
C TRP A 70 23.15 13.94 -27.66
N LEU A 71 23.40 13.83 -28.97
CA LEU A 71 24.66 13.26 -29.48
C LEU A 71 25.86 14.10 -29.05
N LEU A 72 25.83 15.42 -29.21
CA LEU A 72 26.91 16.31 -28.76
C LEU A 72 27.16 16.21 -27.23
N GLN A 73 26.10 16.22 -26.43
CA GLN A 73 26.15 16.06 -24.97
C GLN A 73 26.72 14.69 -24.53
N ARG A 74 26.67 13.69 -25.42
CA ARG A 74 27.23 12.35 -25.23
C ARG A 74 28.68 12.24 -25.71
N ILE A 75 29.06 12.85 -26.83
CA ILE A 75 30.40 12.71 -27.43
C ILE A 75 31.41 13.68 -26.82
N VAL A 76 30.99 14.89 -26.43
CA VAL A 76 31.89 15.87 -25.81
C VAL A 76 32.09 15.51 -24.34
N LYS A 77 33.34 15.46 -23.87
CA LYS A 77 33.68 15.14 -22.47
C LYS A 77 33.10 16.16 -21.46
N ARG A 78 33.18 15.86 -20.16
CA ARG A 78 32.81 16.79 -19.08
C ARG A 78 33.83 17.95 -18.93
N GLU A 79 35.08 17.74 -19.32
CA GLU A 79 36.15 18.76 -19.29
C GLU A 79 36.01 19.80 -20.42
N ASP A 80 35.64 19.37 -21.64
CA ASP A 80 35.45 20.26 -22.80
C ASP A 80 34.05 20.92 -22.85
N ALA A 81 33.29 20.82 -21.75
CA ALA A 81 31.86 21.14 -21.70
C ALA A 81 31.52 22.59 -22.08
N GLU A 82 32.35 23.56 -21.68
CA GLU A 82 32.12 24.98 -21.95
C GLU A 82 32.17 25.34 -23.45
N LYS A 83 32.85 24.50 -24.25
CA LYS A 83 33.09 24.75 -25.68
C LYS A 83 32.18 23.90 -26.55
N GLY A 84 32.17 22.58 -26.36
CA GLY A 84 31.50 21.64 -27.26
C GLY A 84 30.08 21.21 -26.85
N ARG A 85 29.57 21.61 -25.68
CA ARG A 85 28.18 21.27 -25.27
C ARG A 85 27.27 22.49 -25.39
N VAL A 86 26.04 22.23 -25.85
CA VAL A 86 24.98 23.24 -25.95
C VAL A 86 24.59 23.70 -24.55
N ARG A 87 24.58 25.01 -24.32
CA ARG A 87 24.33 25.58 -23.00
C ARG A 87 22.88 25.35 -22.52
N TRP A 88 22.73 25.14 -21.22
CA TRP A 88 21.45 24.83 -20.57
C TRP A 88 20.38 25.92 -20.73
N ASP A 89 20.78 27.19 -20.76
CA ASP A 89 19.89 28.33 -20.96
C ASP A 89 19.21 28.32 -22.34
N VAL A 90 19.84 27.75 -23.36
CA VAL A 90 19.26 27.60 -24.71
C VAL A 90 18.40 26.33 -24.82
N LEU A 91 18.76 25.27 -24.08
CA LEU A 91 18.03 23.99 -24.06
C LEU A 91 16.65 24.07 -23.39
N PHE A 92 16.48 24.95 -22.38
CA PHE A 92 15.22 25.08 -21.62
C PHE A 92 14.30 26.24 -22.06
N GLN A 93 14.61 26.94 -23.16
CA GLN A 93 13.70 27.91 -23.76
C GLN A 93 12.53 27.23 -24.49
N SER A 94 11.38 27.90 -24.59
CA SER A 94 10.30 27.46 -25.48
C SER A 94 10.73 27.67 -26.94
N HIS A 95 10.83 26.57 -27.68
CA HIS A 95 11.17 26.56 -29.11
C HIS A 95 9.94 26.74 -30.02
N ASP A 96 8.80 27.17 -29.48
CA ASP A 96 7.56 27.42 -30.26
C ASP A 96 7.70 28.60 -31.25
N LYS A 97 8.68 29.48 -31.01
CA LYS A 97 8.91 30.69 -31.81
C LYS A 97 10.22 30.59 -32.58
N MET A 98 10.24 31.15 -33.80
CA MET A 98 11.38 31.06 -34.72
C MET A 98 12.70 31.59 -34.14
N LYS A 99 12.66 32.66 -33.33
CA LYS A 99 13.88 33.24 -32.73
C LYS A 99 14.59 32.27 -31.75
N PRO A 100 13.90 31.67 -30.75
CA PRO A 100 14.44 30.54 -30.00
C PRO A 100 14.93 29.35 -30.85
N ARG A 101 14.17 28.94 -31.89
CA ARG A 101 14.61 27.85 -32.79
C ARG A 101 15.96 28.14 -33.45
N LEU A 102 16.10 29.34 -34.03
CA LEU A 102 17.34 29.79 -34.66
C LEU A 102 18.49 29.88 -33.65
N GLY A 103 18.22 30.34 -32.43
CA GLY A 103 19.23 30.39 -31.35
C GLY A 103 19.76 28.99 -30.97
N LEU A 104 18.88 28.00 -30.82
CA LEU A 104 19.29 26.61 -30.55
C LEU A 104 20.04 26.00 -31.74
N ALA A 105 19.62 26.27 -32.98
CA ALA A 105 20.32 25.81 -34.18
C ALA A 105 21.73 26.45 -34.31
N GLN A 106 21.86 27.75 -34.04
CA GLN A 106 23.14 28.46 -34.02
C GLN A 106 24.09 27.91 -32.94
N GLU A 107 23.59 27.70 -31.72
CA GLU A 107 24.38 27.14 -30.62
C GLU A 107 24.80 25.68 -30.91
N ALA A 108 23.96 24.88 -31.57
CA ALA A 108 24.31 23.53 -32.01
C ALA A 108 25.44 23.53 -33.06
N VAL A 109 25.38 24.42 -34.08
CA VAL A 109 26.48 24.59 -35.05
C VAL A 109 27.77 25.04 -34.35
N ARG A 110 27.68 26.05 -33.47
CA ARG A 110 28.83 26.53 -32.67
C ARG A 110 29.48 25.41 -31.84
N CYS A 111 28.70 24.46 -31.35
CA CYS A 111 29.21 23.29 -30.62
C CYS A 111 29.89 22.26 -31.53
N ILE A 112 29.39 22.07 -32.76
CA ILE A 112 30.01 21.19 -33.79
C ILE A 112 31.33 21.79 -34.29
N GLU A 113 31.38 23.10 -34.51
CA GLU A 113 32.61 23.84 -34.88
C GLU A 113 33.66 23.85 -33.75
N ALA A 114 33.23 23.71 -32.50
CA ALA A 114 34.09 23.67 -31.32
C ALA A 114 34.54 22.25 -30.90
N LEU A 115 34.25 21.22 -31.70
CA LEU A 115 34.78 19.87 -31.49
C LEU A 115 36.30 19.84 -31.72
N SER A 116 37.01 18.95 -31.01
CA SER A 116 38.46 18.77 -31.14
C SER A 116 38.91 18.08 -32.42
N TYR A 117 37.97 17.74 -33.31
CA TYR A 117 38.15 17.04 -34.56
C TYR A 117 37.18 17.62 -35.60
N THR A 118 37.63 17.84 -36.83
CA THR A 118 36.88 18.57 -37.85
C THR A 118 35.72 17.74 -38.41
N CYS A 119 34.50 18.27 -38.28
CA CYS A 119 33.32 17.70 -38.92
C CYS A 119 33.49 17.66 -40.47
N PRO A 120 33.30 16.51 -41.14
CA PRO A 120 33.37 16.41 -42.60
C PRO A 120 32.14 17.02 -43.30
N VAL A 121 31.10 17.39 -42.54
CA VAL A 121 29.86 17.99 -43.03
C VAL A 121 29.80 19.46 -42.58
N ALA A 122 29.97 20.39 -43.52
CA ALA A 122 29.73 21.80 -43.25
C ALA A 122 28.22 22.05 -43.09
N ILE A 123 27.77 22.24 -41.84
CA ILE A 123 26.37 22.44 -41.47
C ILE A 123 26.11 23.92 -41.15
N GLN A 124 25.00 24.47 -41.65
CA GLN A 124 24.57 25.85 -41.39
C GLN A 124 23.28 25.89 -40.56
N PRO A 125 23.01 26.95 -39.77
CA PRO A 125 21.86 26.99 -38.86
C PRO A 125 20.48 26.86 -39.52
N HIS A 126 20.33 27.28 -40.79
CA HIS A 126 19.07 27.10 -41.55
C HIS A 126 18.80 25.62 -41.90
N GLN A 127 19.85 24.82 -42.09
CA GLN A 127 19.76 23.40 -42.40
C GLN A 127 19.18 22.62 -41.21
N LEU A 128 19.61 22.96 -39.99
CA LEU A 128 19.05 22.43 -38.74
C LEU A 128 17.64 22.95 -38.42
N LEU A 129 17.17 24.02 -39.07
CA LEU A 129 15.79 24.50 -38.97
C LEU A 129 14.81 23.73 -39.87
N LEU A 130 15.30 22.84 -40.75
CA LEU A 130 14.53 21.99 -41.66
C LEU A 130 13.56 22.76 -42.59
N GLN A 131 13.88 24.00 -42.94
CA GLN A 131 13.02 24.85 -43.79
C GLN A 131 13.17 24.54 -45.28
N ASP A 132 14.42 24.32 -45.72
CA ASP A 132 14.72 24.00 -47.11
C ASP A 132 14.92 22.48 -47.27
N PHE A 133 14.00 21.82 -47.98
CA PHE A 133 13.91 20.35 -48.02
C PHE A 133 15.13 19.63 -48.65
N GLY A 134 16.05 20.38 -49.29
CA GLY A 134 17.33 19.84 -49.76
C GLY A 134 18.32 19.53 -48.62
N ASP A 135 18.26 20.28 -47.53
CA ASP A 135 19.25 20.24 -46.44
C ASP A 135 19.13 19.02 -45.53
N ILE A 136 17.99 18.31 -45.58
CA ILE A 136 17.72 17.12 -44.78
C ILE A 136 18.78 16.03 -45.02
N GLU A 137 19.36 15.96 -46.23
CA GLU A 137 20.45 15.03 -46.53
C GLU A 137 21.78 15.42 -45.85
N THR A 138 22.04 16.72 -45.71
CA THR A 138 23.18 17.26 -44.94
C THR A 138 23.02 16.92 -43.46
N VAL A 139 21.80 17.09 -42.92
CA VAL A 139 21.47 16.71 -41.53
C VAL A 139 21.59 15.20 -41.31
N LEU A 140 21.15 14.36 -42.26
CA LEU A 140 21.31 12.90 -42.19
C LEU A 140 22.78 12.48 -42.16
N LYS A 141 23.65 13.12 -42.97
CA LYS A 141 25.10 12.87 -42.96
C LYS A 141 25.73 13.29 -41.63
N LEU A 142 25.38 14.45 -41.10
CA LEU A 142 25.82 14.92 -39.78
C LEU A 142 25.41 13.94 -38.66
N VAL A 143 24.14 13.53 -38.61
CA VAL A 143 23.63 12.60 -37.59
C VAL A 143 24.31 11.24 -37.69
N SER A 144 24.50 10.72 -38.92
CA SER A 144 25.18 9.45 -39.15
C SER A 144 26.63 9.48 -38.65
N TRP A 145 27.38 10.53 -38.99
CA TRP A 145 28.75 10.73 -38.53
C TRP A 145 28.85 10.92 -37.01
N LEU A 146 27.98 11.74 -36.39
CA LEU A 146 27.93 11.89 -34.92
C LEU A 146 27.62 10.55 -34.21
N ILE A 147 26.82 9.68 -34.82
CA ILE A 147 26.56 8.32 -34.30
C ILE A 147 27.80 7.42 -34.42
N GLU A 148 28.65 7.61 -35.43
CA GLU A 148 29.90 6.87 -35.62
C GLU A 148 31.01 7.34 -34.68
N GLU A 149 31.23 8.65 -34.56
CA GLU A 149 32.12 9.23 -33.53
C GLU A 149 31.65 8.84 -32.11
N GLY A 150 30.33 8.78 -31.89
CA GLY A 150 29.72 8.27 -30.65
C GLY A 150 29.93 6.77 -30.38
N LYS A 151 30.40 5.98 -31.36
CA LYS A 151 30.90 4.60 -31.17
C LYS A 151 32.39 4.62 -30.84
N GLU A 152 33.21 5.39 -31.54
CA GLU A 152 34.67 5.38 -31.31
C GLU A 152 35.11 6.19 -30.08
N ALA A 153 34.23 7.02 -29.49
CA ALA A 153 34.50 7.82 -28.29
C ALA A 153 34.86 7.00 -27.02
N HIS A 154 36.13 6.64 -26.87
CA HIS A 154 36.65 5.75 -25.80
C HIS A 154 36.29 6.12 -24.36
N HIS A 155 36.12 7.42 -24.04
CA HIS A 155 35.72 7.84 -22.70
C HIS A 155 34.31 7.35 -22.31
N LEU A 156 33.50 6.93 -23.29
CA LEU A 156 32.20 6.28 -23.09
C LEU A 156 32.30 4.77 -22.86
N ASP A 157 33.46 4.12 -23.02
CA ASP A 157 33.59 2.67 -22.89
C ASP A 157 33.25 2.15 -21.49
N LYS A 158 33.42 2.97 -20.44
CA LYS A 158 32.93 2.64 -19.09
C LYS A 158 31.40 2.59 -19.07
N ILE A 159 30.74 3.66 -19.53
CA ILE A 159 29.28 3.78 -19.60
C ILE A 159 28.67 2.72 -20.52
N ARG A 160 29.35 2.36 -21.63
CA ARG A 160 28.93 1.27 -22.53
C ARG A 160 28.97 -0.08 -21.81
N ARG A 161 30.04 -0.40 -21.09
CA ARG A 161 30.15 -1.63 -20.28
C ARG A 161 29.11 -1.69 -19.17
N GLU A 162 28.88 -0.57 -18.47
CA GLU A 162 27.85 -0.46 -17.42
C GLU A 162 26.44 -0.66 -17.98
N ARG A 163 26.10 -0.03 -19.11
CA ARG A 163 24.80 -0.23 -19.78
C ARG A 163 24.63 -1.65 -20.32
N ALA A 164 25.68 -2.25 -20.87
CA ALA A 164 25.64 -3.65 -21.32
C ALA A 164 25.43 -4.61 -20.13
N TYR A 165 26.13 -4.37 -19.00
CA TYR A 165 25.94 -5.12 -17.76
C TYR A 165 24.50 -4.96 -17.21
N LEU A 166 23.98 -3.74 -17.15
CA LEU A 166 22.59 -3.46 -16.76
C LEU A 166 21.57 -4.11 -17.71
N GLN A 167 21.86 -4.23 -19.00
CA GLN A 167 21.00 -4.93 -19.98
C GLN A 167 21.10 -6.46 -19.89
N VAL A 168 22.18 -7.01 -19.31
CA VAL A 168 22.29 -8.44 -18.94
C VAL A 168 21.60 -8.73 -17.60
N MET A 169 21.57 -7.75 -16.70
CA MET A 169 20.93 -7.84 -15.38
C MET A 169 19.43 -7.51 -15.40
N SER A 170 18.91 -6.84 -16.44
CA SER A 170 17.49 -6.44 -16.48
C SER A 170 16.57 -7.64 -16.78
N PRO A 171 15.44 -7.81 -16.06
CA PRO A 171 14.50 -8.92 -16.32
C PRO A 171 13.73 -8.82 -17.64
N GLN A 172 13.89 -7.72 -18.38
CA GLN A 172 12.89 -7.22 -19.34
C GLN A 172 13.20 -7.53 -20.80
N LYS A 173 14.43 -7.92 -21.14
CA LYS A 173 14.69 -8.53 -22.44
C LYS A 173 14.46 -10.01 -22.29
N GLU A 174 13.38 -10.51 -22.89
CA GLU A 174 13.02 -11.92 -22.87
C GLU A 174 14.26 -12.78 -23.16
N ARG A 175 14.56 -13.72 -22.25
CA ARG A 175 15.57 -14.75 -22.53
C ARG A 175 15.00 -15.64 -23.62
N GLN A 176 15.24 -15.27 -24.89
CA GLN A 176 15.03 -16.16 -26.03
C GLN A 176 15.79 -17.45 -25.73
N LEU A 177 15.05 -18.51 -25.41
CA LEU A 177 15.59 -19.77 -24.92
C LEU A 177 16.36 -20.42 -26.08
N ALA A 178 17.67 -20.20 -26.10
CA ALA A 178 18.58 -20.54 -27.20
C ALA A 178 18.80 -22.05 -27.41
N ALA A 179 17.97 -22.89 -26.81
CA ALA A 179 17.83 -24.30 -27.06
C ALA A 179 16.36 -24.71 -26.82
N PRO A 180 15.81 -25.67 -27.59
CA PRO A 180 14.52 -26.25 -27.26
C PRO A 180 14.59 -26.90 -25.88
N LEU A 181 13.76 -26.42 -24.96
CA LEU A 181 13.58 -27.01 -23.63
C LEU A 181 13.24 -28.50 -23.78
N LYS A 182 13.82 -29.36 -22.92
CA LYS A 182 13.44 -30.77 -22.87
C LYS A 182 11.95 -30.88 -22.53
N LYS A 183 11.25 -31.86 -23.11
CA LYS A 183 9.78 -31.99 -23.03
C LYS A 183 9.26 -32.07 -21.59
N GLU A 184 10.05 -32.64 -20.70
CA GLU A 184 9.76 -32.78 -19.28
C GLU A 184 9.77 -31.42 -18.57
N VAL A 185 10.68 -30.52 -18.98
CA VAL A 185 10.77 -29.15 -18.46
C VAL A 185 9.66 -28.27 -19.05
N GLN A 186 9.32 -28.45 -20.33
CA GLN A 186 8.14 -27.79 -20.93
C GLN A 186 6.86 -28.21 -20.20
N PHE A 187 6.65 -29.51 -19.98
CA PHE A 187 5.49 -30.02 -19.25
C PHE A 187 5.41 -29.47 -17.82
N LEU A 188 6.54 -29.37 -17.10
CA LEU A 188 6.57 -28.76 -15.77
C LEU A 188 6.24 -27.27 -15.81
N LEU A 189 6.79 -26.51 -16.77
CA LEU A 189 6.45 -25.11 -16.96
C LEU A 189 4.96 -24.94 -17.28
N ASP A 190 4.40 -25.70 -18.21
CA ASP A 190 2.99 -25.62 -18.61
C ASP A 190 2.02 -26.13 -17.52
N ALA A 191 2.43 -27.08 -16.69
CA ALA A 191 1.65 -27.59 -15.58
C ALA A 191 1.55 -26.56 -14.44
N TYR A 192 2.69 -26.00 -14.03
CA TYR A 192 2.83 -25.07 -12.91
C TYR A 192 2.75 -23.58 -13.31
N ALA A 193 2.56 -23.26 -14.59
CA ALA A 193 2.35 -21.89 -15.06
C ALA A 193 1.18 -21.21 -14.31
N PRO A 194 1.35 -19.97 -13.82
CA PRO A 194 0.30 -19.23 -13.14
C PRO A 194 -0.84 -18.92 -14.11
N LYS A 195 -1.92 -19.69 -14.01
CA LYS A 195 -3.11 -19.55 -14.87
C LYS A 195 -4.06 -18.53 -14.24
N ARG A 196 -4.09 -17.32 -14.81
CA ARG A 196 -5.03 -16.25 -14.46
C ARG A 196 -6.46 -16.78 -14.61
N ARG A 197 -7.19 -16.90 -13.51
CA ARG A 197 -8.54 -17.48 -13.44
C ARG A 197 -9.63 -16.42 -13.61
N TRP A 198 -9.34 -15.19 -13.18
CA TRP A 198 -10.23 -14.05 -13.22
C TRP A 198 -9.49 -12.85 -13.81
N GLN A 199 -10.22 -11.96 -14.48
CA GLN A 199 -9.69 -10.69 -14.96
C GLN A 199 -10.58 -9.58 -14.40
N TYR A 200 -9.99 -8.69 -13.62
CA TYR A 200 -10.66 -7.46 -13.20
C TYR A 200 -10.89 -6.57 -14.44
N VAL A 201 -12.08 -5.98 -14.52
CA VAL A 201 -12.49 -5.04 -15.56
C VAL A 201 -12.74 -3.70 -14.89
N ALA A 202 -11.88 -2.72 -15.16
CA ALA A 202 -12.00 -1.38 -14.60
C ALA A 202 -13.25 -0.67 -15.13
N ALA A 203 -13.89 0.13 -14.28
CA ALA A 203 -14.80 1.17 -14.74
C ALA A 203 -14.00 2.43 -15.11
N GLU A 204 -14.38 3.10 -16.20
CA GLU A 204 -13.74 4.36 -16.60
C GLU A 204 -13.96 5.43 -15.52
N GLY A 205 -12.85 5.94 -14.96
CA GLY A 205 -12.86 7.04 -13.99
C GLY A 205 -12.67 6.66 -12.51
N GLU A 206 -12.40 5.39 -12.18
CA GLU A 206 -11.89 5.03 -10.85
C GLU A 206 -10.41 5.42 -10.72
N ALA A 207 -10.01 5.94 -9.55
CA ALA A 207 -8.66 6.43 -9.27
C ALA A 207 -7.68 5.29 -8.98
N GLU A 208 -6.37 5.58 -9.00
CA GLU A 208 -5.32 4.59 -8.74
C GLU A 208 -5.46 3.98 -7.33
N ASP A 209 -5.63 2.66 -7.29
CA ASP A 209 -5.66 1.86 -6.06
C ASP A 209 -4.29 1.94 -5.33
N ASN A 210 -4.29 1.94 -3.99
CA ASN A 210 -3.07 1.76 -3.20
C ASN A 210 -2.34 0.45 -3.60
N GLU A 211 -1.01 0.42 -3.48
CA GLU A 211 -0.19 -0.75 -3.85
C GLU A 211 -0.67 -2.07 -3.22
N ASP A 212 -1.04 -2.05 -1.93
CA ASP A 212 -1.62 -3.22 -1.24
C ASP A 212 -2.89 -3.76 -1.91
N ALA A 213 -3.74 -2.87 -2.43
CA ALA A 213 -4.98 -3.25 -3.11
C ALA A 213 -4.70 -3.75 -4.53
N LEU A 214 -3.72 -3.18 -5.24
CA LEU A 214 -3.22 -3.72 -6.51
C LEU A 214 -2.63 -5.13 -6.35
N ILE A 215 -1.85 -5.35 -5.29
CA ILE A 215 -1.28 -6.67 -4.95
C ILE A 215 -2.40 -7.68 -4.61
N GLN A 216 -3.34 -7.32 -3.73
CA GLN A 216 -4.47 -8.20 -3.40
C GLN A 216 -5.34 -8.53 -4.62
N ARG A 217 -5.62 -7.53 -5.47
CA ARG A 217 -6.34 -7.71 -6.75
C ARG A 217 -5.60 -8.66 -7.67
N CYS A 218 -4.28 -8.52 -7.83
CA CYS A 218 -3.47 -9.42 -8.65
C CYS A 218 -3.52 -10.88 -8.13
N LEU A 219 -3.34 -11.09 -6.82
CA LEU A 219 -3.41 -12.44 -6.22
C LEU A 219 -4.81 -13.08 -6.40
N LEU A 220 -5.88 -12.30 -6.24
CA LEU A 220 -7.26 -12.75 -6.47
C LEU A 220 -7.50 -13.16 -7.94
N GLU A 221 -6.85 -12.53 -8.92
CA GLU A 221 -6.96 -12.90 -10.33
C GLU A 221 -6.37 -14.29 -10.64
N TYR A 222 -5.32 -14.71 -9.95
CA TYR A 222 -4.77 -16.08 -10.04
C TYR A 222 -5.51 -17.07 -9.12
N GLY A 223 -6.32 -16.57 -8.19
CA GLY A 223 -7.19 -17.35 -7.29
C GLY A 223 -6.60 -17.58 -5.90
N GLU A 224 -5.52 -16.88 -5.54
CA GLU A 224 -4.94 -16.89 -4.20
C GLU A 224 -5.58 -15.82 -3.31
N ARG A 225 -5.32 -15.89 -2.00
CA ARG A 225 -5.76 -14.89 -1.01
C ARG A 225 -4.61 -14.58 -0.09
N VAL A 226 -4.44 -13.30 0.26
CA VAL A 226 -3.57 -12.90 1.37
C VAL A 226 -4.19 -13.41 2.66
N THR A 227 -3.69 -14.53 3.16
CA THR A 227 -3.86 -14.91 4.55
C THR A 227 -2.86 -14.11 5.35
N VAL A 228 -3.31 -13.00 5.95
CA VAL A 228 -2.50 -12.28 6.94
C VAL A 228 -2.14 -13.28 8.03
N ALA A 229 -0.85 -13.44 8.32
CA ALA A 229 -0.36 -14.46 9.23
C ALA A 229 -0.89 -14.19 10.64
N VAL A 230 -1.81 -15.05 11.11
CA VAL A 230 -2.25 -15.05 12.50
C VAL A 230 -1.13 -15.63 13.35
N GLU A 231 -0.53 -14.79 14.20
CA GLU A 231 0.30 -15.25 15.30
C GLU A 231 -0.63 -15.88 16.35
N GLU A 232 -0.81 -17.20 16.27
CA GLU A 232 -1.61 -17.99 17.22
C GLU A 232 -0.92 -18.05 18.59
N GLU A 233 -1.17 -17.06 19.47
CA GLU A 233 -0.84 -17.16 20.90
C GLU A 233 -1.59 -18.35 21.56
N GLU A 234 -0.97 -19.02 22.55
CA GLU A 234 -1.51 -20.25 23.15
C GLU A 234 -2.78 -20.02 24.01
N PRO A 235 -3.67 -21.04 24.13
CA PRO A 235 -4.99 -20.87 24.73
C PRO A 235 -4.99 -20.92 26.26
N THR A 236 -5.40 -19.82 26.91
CA THR A 236 -5.71 -19.80 28.35
C THR A 236 -7.21 -19.66 28.63
N MET A 237 -7.85 -20.82 28.88
CA MET A 237 -8.99 -21.08 29.78
C MET A 237 -10.15 -20.06 29.88
N ASP A 238 -11.37 -20.53 29.56
CA ASP A 238 -12.64 -19.87 29.89
C ASP A 238 -12.83 -19.63 31.41
N THR A 239 -13.30 -18.44 31.76
CA THR A 239 -14.17 -18.21 32.93
C THR A 239 -15.37 -17.36 32.52
N ARG A 240 -16.58 -17.75 32.94
CA ARG A 240 -17.85 -17.10 32.60
C ARG A 240 -18.29 -16.10 33.68
N GLN A 241 -19.36 -15.35 33.36
CA GLN A 241 -20.17 -14.50 34.26
C GLN A 241 -19.48 -13.19 34.69
N GLU A 242 -20.18 -12.08 34.97
CA GLU A 242 -21.54 -11.65 34.55
C GLU A 242 -21.55 -10.11 34.48
N GLY A 243 -22.58 -9.51 33.87
CA GLY A 243 -22.58 -8.08 33.52
C GLY A 243 -22.93 -7.12 34.67
N ASN A 244 -22.57 -5.83 34.51
CA ASN A 244 -23.18 -4.74 35.26
C ASN A 244 -23.18 -3.43 34.45
N ASP A 245 -24.37 -2.83 34.26
CA ASP A 245 -24.63 -1.77 33.29
C ASP A 245 -24.43 -0.35 33.86
N GLN A 246 -23.19 0.12 33.95
CA GLN A 246 -22.89 1.52 34.32
C GLN A 246 -22.06 2.32 33.29
N VAL A 247 -21.39 1.65 32.34
CA VAL A 247 -20.50 2.34 31.37
C VAL A 247 -21.27 3.07 30.26
N GLY A 248 -22.50 2.63 29.94
CA GLY A 248 -23.30 3.19 28.83
C GLY A 248 -23.69 4.66 29.00
N ILE A 249 -23.85 5.14 30.24
CA ILE A 249 -24.37 6.49 30.52
C ILE A 249 -23.32 7.58 30.19
N MET A 250 -22.06 7.38 30.58
CA MET A 250 -20.99 8.34 30.24
C MET A 250 -20.69 8.37 28.74
N ALA A 251 -20.84 7.25 28.02
CA ALA A 251 -20.67 7.23 26.56
C ALA A 251 -21.70 8.12 25.84
N GLN A 252 -22.95 8.14 26.31
CA GLN A 252 -23.97 9.04 25.75
C GLN A 252 -23.66 10.52 26.04
N ILE A 253 -23.28 10.87 27.27
CA ILE A 253 -22.93 12.24 27.66
C ILE A 253 -21.77 12.78 26.81
N ALA A 254 -20.71 11.98 26.62
CA ALA A 254 -19.59 12.35 25.76
C ALA A 254 -20.00 12.56 24.29
N SER A 255 -20.88 11.73 23.75
CA SER A 255 -21.39 11.88 22.37
C SER A 255 -22.21 13.16 22.18
N GLN A 256 -22.95 13.59 23.20
CA GLN A 256 -23.81 14.77 23.15
C GLN A 256 -23.00 16.08 23.26
N ALA A 257 -21.94 16.08 24.06
CA ALA A 257 -20.99 17.21 24.13
C ALA A 257 -20.25 17.43 22.79
N ALA A 258 -19.80 16.36 22.15
CA ALA A 258 -19.09 16.43 20.87
C ALA A 258 -19.95 17.03 19.73
N ALA A 259 -21.27 16.77 19.74
CA ALA A 259 -22.19 17.24 18.70
C ALA A 259 -22.48 18.76 18.76
N ILE A 260 -22.24 19.41 19.90
CA ILE A 260 -22.50 20.84 20.10
C ILE A 260 -21.30 21.71 19.68
N ALA A 261 -20.08 21.17 19.74
CA ALA A 261 -18.85 21.91 19.43
C ALA A 261 -18.59 22.11 17.92
N SER A 262 -19.19 21.31 17.04
CA SER A 262 -18.91 21.32 15.60
C SER A 262 -19.94 22.10 14.78
N GLY A 263 -20.06 23.41 15.01
CA GLY A 263 -20.86 24.32 14.19
C GLY A 263 -20.25 24.57 12.80
N GLY A 264 -20.49 23.66 11.86
CA GLY A 264 -19.95 23.74 10.49
C GLY A 264 -20.90 23.19 9.41
N VAL A 265 -20.95 23.84 8.25
CA VAL A 265 -21.92 23.54 7.18
C VAL A 265 -21.59 22.23 6.46
N LYS A 266 -22.60 21.36 6.31
CA LYS A 266 -22.49 20.09 5.55
C LYS A 266 -22.62 20.32 4.04
N PRO A 267 -21.68 19.81 3.21
CA PRO A 267 -21.99 19.39 1.85
C PRO A 267 -23.00 18.23 1.88
N ARG A 268 -23.99 18.27 0.99
CA ARG A 268 -25.12 17.32 0.98
C ARG A 268 -24.74 16.03 0.27
N ALA A 269 -24.24 15.04 1.01
CA ALA A 269 -24.05 13.68 0.49
C ALA A 269 -25.39 13.10 0.00
N GLY A 270 -25.56 13.02 -1.31
CA GLY A 270 -26.81 12.62 -1.95
C GLY A 270 -27.05 11.11 -1.85
N SER A 271 -28.23 10.72 -1.35
CA SER A 271 -28.68 9.32 -1.41
C SER A 271 -29.03 8.94 -2.86
N MET A 272 -28.04 8.52 -3.63
CA MET A 272 -28.23 7.99 -4.98
C MET A 272 -28.42 6.47 -4.94
N ARG A 273 -29.66 6.06 -4.63
CA ARG A 273 -30.13 4.68 -4.79
C ARG A 273 -30.34 4.36 -6.28
N GLY A 274 -29.27 4.45 -7.05
CA GLY A 274 -29.25 4.37 -8.51
C GLY A 274 -29.58 2.98 -9.05
N LEU A 275 -30.57 2.90 -9.92
CA LEU A 275 -31.10 1.65 -10.47
C LEU A 275 -30.15 1.05 -11.53
N ARG A 276 -29.11 0.32 -11.13
CA ARG A 276 -28.25 -0.44 -12.07
C ARG A 276 -29.06 -1.53 -12.78
N ARG A 277 -29.51 -1.24 -14.00
CA ARG A 277 -30.12 -2.19 -14.94
C ARG A 277 -29.16 -2.46 -16.11
N THR A 278 -28.00 -3.03 -15.80
CA THR A 278 -27.00 -3.47 -16.78
C THR A 278 -27.51 -4.65 -17.61
N LYS A 279 -27.06 -4.75 -18.87
CA LYS A 279 -27.38 -5.88 -19.76
C LYS A 279 -26.28 -6.96 -19.66
N LYS A 280 -26.66 -8.20 -19.98
CA LYS A 280 -25.92 -9.48 -19.81
C LYS A 280 -25.66 -9.83 -18.33
N ASN A 281 -26.32 -10.89 -17.89
CA ASN A 281 -25.93 -11.61 -16.68
C ASN A 281 -24.71 -12.47 -17.03
N ASP A 282 -23.59 -12.23 -16.35
CA ASP A 282 -22.49 -13.19 -16.28
C ASP A 282 -22.30 -13.56 -14.79
N PRO A 283 -22.75 -14.75 -14.33
CA PRO A 283 -22.83 -15.07 -12.90
C PRO A 283 -21.49 -14.93 -12.16
N HIS A 284 -20.39 -15.28 -12.83
CA HIS A 284 -19.04 -15.21 -12.28
C HIS A 284 -18.61 -13.79 -11.90
N ALA A 285 -18.99 -12.76 -12.67
CA ALA A 285 -18.65 -11.38 -12.33
C ALA A 285 -19.39 -10.89 -11.07
N ALA A 286 -20.68 -11.24 -10.95
CA ALA A 286 -21.48 -10.88 -9.78
C ALA A 286 -21.02 -11.61 -8.50
N ASP A 287 -20.58 -12.86 -8.60
CA ASP A 287 -19.99 -13.58 -7.46
C ASP A 287 -18.57 -13.10 -7.11
N PHE A 288 -17.79 -12.57 -8.07
CA PHE A 288 -16.51 -11.91 -7.79
C PHE A 288 -16.72 -10.61 -6.99
N ASP A 289 -17.56 -9.70 -7.47
CA ASP A 289 -17.91 -8.44 -6.77
C ASP A 289 -18.39 -8.71 -5.34
N ARG A 290 -19.27 -9.72 -5.19
CA ARG A 290 -19.84 -10.14 -3.90
C ARG A 290 -18.78 -10.72 -2.96
N GLN A 291 -17.79 -11.46 -3.47
CA GLN A 291 -16.68 -11.97 -2.66
C GLN A 291 -15.69 -10.85 -2.29
N TYR A 292 -15.40 -9.92 -3.20
CA TYR A 292 -14.54 -8.76 -2.96
C TYR A 292 -15.12 -7.85 -1.86
N GLN A 293 -16.40 -7.48 -1.99
CA GLN A 293 -17.11 -6.69 -0.97
C GLN A 293 -17.19 -7.42 0.39
N LYS A 294 -17.32 -8.75 0.39
CA LYS A 294 -17.29 -9.54 1.63
C LYS A 294 -15.90 -9.51 2.29
N ALA A 295 -14.83 -9.70 1.52
CA ALA A 295 -13.46 -9.65 2.03
C ALA A 295 -13.12 -8.28 2.63
N MET A 296 -13.44 -7.20 1.90
CA MET A 296 -13.29 -5.81 2.37
C MET A 296 -14.06 -5.53 3.67
N LYS A 297 -15.25 -6.11 3.84
CA LYS A 297 -16.04 -5.98 5.07
C LYS A 297 -15.42 -6.77 6.23
N GLN A 298 -14.93 -7.98 5.99
CA GLN A 298 -14.29 -8.82 7.01
C GLN A 298 -12.99 -8.19 7.53
N ALA A 299 -12.09 -7.75 6.64
CA ALA A 299 -10.85 -7.07 7.04
C ALA A 299 -11.11 -5.81 7.89
N LYS A 300 -12.19 -5.07 7.60
CA LYS A 300 -12.60 -3.89 8.38
C LYS A 300 -13.21 -4.26 9.74
N GLU A 301 -13.93 -5.38 9.82
CA GLU A 301 -14.46 -5.90 11.08
C GLU A 301 -13.32 -6.43 11.98
N GLU A 302 -12.33 -7.12 11.40
CA GLU A 302 -11.11 -7.59 12.06
C GLU A 302 -10.24 -6.43 12.59
N GLN A 303 -10.08 -5.35 11.80
CA GLN A 303 -9.42 -4.13 12.27
C GLN A 303 -10.14 -3.50 13.49
N GLN A 304 -11.47 -3.58 13.54
CA GLN A 304 -12.25 -3.06 14.67
C GLN A 304 -12.20 -3.96 15.90
N THR A 305 -12.14 -5.29 15.75
CA THR A 305 -11.96 -6.20 16.90
C THR A 305 -10.59 -6.01 17.56
N LEU A 306 -9.51 -5.84 16.79
CA LEU A 306 -8.18 -5.54 17.31
C LEU A 306 -8.14 -4.23 18.13
N LEU A 307 -8.82 -3.18 17.67
CA LEU A 307 -8.92 -1.90 18.41
C LEU A 307 -9.78 -2.01 19.69
N ASN A 308 -10.74 -2.93 19.73
CA ASN A 308 -11.50 -3.21 20.95
C ASN A 308 -10.67 -4.04 21.94
N GLN A 309 -9.94 -5.06 21.46
CA GLN A 309 -9.03 -5.88 22.27
C GLN A 309 -7.91 -5.05 22.90
N ARG A 310 -7.37 -4.03 22.21
CA ARG A 310 -6.42 -3.07 22.82
C ARG A 310 -7.05 -2.31 23.99
N ARG A 311 -8.25 -1.75 23.80
CA ARG A 311 -8.97 -1.01 24.86
C ARG A 311 -9.38 -1.91 26.03
N GLU A 312 -9.69 -3.17 25.78
CA GLU A 312 -9.88 -4.16 26.86
C GLU A 312 -8.58 -4.46 27.62
N ARG A 313 -7.45 -4.59 26.93
CA ARG A 313 -6.13 -4.79 27.58
C ARG A 313 -5.77 -3.58 28.45
N GLU A 314 -6.04 -2.36 27.98
CA GLU A 314 -5.88 -1.11 28.74
C GLU A 314 -6.81 -1.06 29.98
N ALA A 315 -8.10 -1.40 29.84
CA ALA A 315 -9.04 -1.46 30.96
C ALA A 315 -8.66 -2.54 31.99
N LYS A 316 -8.21 -3.72 31.54
CA LYS A 316 -7.74 -4.83 32.39
C LYS A 316 -6.43 -4.51 33.13
N LEU A 317 -5.62 -3.57 32.63
CA LEU A 317 -4.46 -3.03 33.35
C LEU A 317 -4.89 -2.05 34.45
N LEU A 318 -5.84 -1.14 34.17
CA LEU A 318 -6.37 -0.21 35.17
C LEU A 318 -7.11 -0.93 36.32
N GLN A 319 -7.85 -1.99 36.01
CA GLN A 319 -8.60 -2.77 37.01
C GLN A 319 -7.69 -3.48 38.03
N LYS A 320 -6.45 -3.82 37.66
CA LYS A 320 -5.48 -4.51 38.55
C LYS A 320 -4.84 -3.63 39.62
N VAL A 321 -5.15 -2.32 39.64
CA VAL A 321 -4.59 -1.36 40.61
C VAL A 321 -5.43 -1.28 41.90
N VAL A 322 -6.63 -1.90 41.94
CA VAL A 322 -7.62 -1.69 43.01
C VAL A 322 -8.13 -3.02 43.58
N SER A 323 -8.16 -3.09 44.93
CA SER A 323 -8.74 -4.14 45.79
C SER A 323 -7.94 -5.44 46.02
N ALA A 324 -7.92 -5.85 47.30
CA ALA A 324 -7.50 -7.15 47.82
C ALA A 324 -8.65 -7.77 48.68
N PRO A 325 -8.68 -9.07 48.97
CA PRO A 325 -9.82 -9.77 49.57
C PRO A 325 -9.72 -10.03 51.09
N GLU A 326 -10.84 -10.39 51.71
CA GLU A 326 -10.95 -11.01 53.05
C GLU A 326 -12.00 -12.16 53.04
N ASP A 327 -11.99 -13.05 54.05
CA ASP A 327 -12.53 -14.43 54.03
C ASP A 327 -13.67 -14.74 55.07
N LYS A 328 -14.17 -16.01 55.07
CA LYS A 328 -14.79 -16.83 56.17
C LYS A 328 -16.33 -16.79 56.35
N HIS A 329 -17.06 -17.83 56.84
CA HIS A 329 -16.86 -19.29 57.07
C HIS A 329 -18.25 -20.01 57.24
N GLU A 330 -18.33 -21.32 56.91
CA GLU A 330 -19.04 -22.54 57.49
C GLU A 330 -20.34 -22.44 58.38
N ILE A 331 -21.21 -23.45 58.66
CA ILE A 331 -21.08 -24.84 59.26
C ILE A 331 -22.37 -25.74 59.01
N ILE A 332 -22.31 -27.06 59.31
CA ILE A 332 -23.31 -28.19 59.16
C ILE A 332 -24.18 -28.49 60.45
N GLU A 333 -25.05 -29.51 60.69
CA GLU A 333 -25.36 -30.87 60.14
C GLU A 333 -26.73 -31.47 60.64
N GLY A 334 -27.33 -32.48 59.97
CA GLY A 334 -28.20 -33.54 60.58
C GLY A 334 -29.73 -33.61 60.28
N ARG A 335 -30.54 -34.62 60.71
CA ARG A 335 -30.26 -35.99 61.23
C ARG A 335 -31.50 -36.95 61.40
N VAL A 336 -31.60 -38.02 60.59
CA VAL A 336 -31.86 -39.47 60.92
C VAL A 336 -33.18 -40.02 61.60
N ASN A 337 -33.63 -41.21 61.12
CA ASN A 337 -34.34 -42.36 61.76
C ASN A 337 -35.83 -42.73 61.48
N SER A 338 -36.23 -43.94 61.90
CA SER A 338 -37.34 -44.79 61.38
C SER A 338 -38.09 -45.64 62.44
N ARG A 339 -39.26 -46.26 62.12
CA ARG A 339 -39.59 -47.72 62.23
C ARG A 339 -41.04 -48.07 61.75
N VAL A 340 -41.51 -49.33 61.95
CA VAL A 340 -42.52 -50.06 61.12
C VAL A 340 -43.58 -50.80 61.99
N GLN A 341 -44.68 -51.29 61.37
CA GLN A 341 -45.67 -52.32 61.81
C GLN A 341 -46.85 -51.86 62.72
N SER A 342 -48.03 -52.51 62.77
CA SER A 342 -48.79 -53.40 61.85
C SER A 342 -50.28 -53.51 62.33
N PRO A 343 -51.23 -54.20 61.64
CA PRO A 343 -52.65 -53.80 61.71
C PRO A 343 -53.55 -54.54 62.74
N LEU A 344 -54.11 -53.77 63.69
CA LEU A 344 -55.46 -53.99 64.27
C LEU A 344 -56.42 -52.86 63.84
N HIS A 345 -56.25 -52.37 62.62
CA HIS A 345 -56.80 -51.10 62.15
C HIS A 345 -58.27 -51.18 61.70
N LEU A 346 -58.66 -52.24 60.97
CA LEU A 346 -59.79 -52.18 60.04
C LEU A 346 -61.17 -51.95 60.69
N VAL A 347 -61.50 -52.65 61.79
CA VAL A 347 -62.82 -52.53 62.44
C VAL A 347 -62.93 -51.27 63.33
N ARG A 348 -61.80 -50.77 63.84
CA ARG A 348 -61.75 -49.46 64.52
C ARG A 348 -61.66 -48.29 63.53
N ALA A 349 -61.25 -48.54 62.28
CA ALA A 349 -61.29 -47.55 61.21
C ALA A 349 -62.73 -47.21 60.87
N GLN A 350 -63.57 -48.18 60.49
CA GLN A 350 -64.92 -47.90 59.95
C GLN A 350 -65.84 -47.08 60.87
N LEU A 351 -65.81 -47.32 62.18
CA LEU A 351 -66.56 -46.47 63.13
C LEU A 351 -65.96 -45.07 63.25
N LYS A 352 -64.63 -44.96 63.35
CA LYS A 352 -63.94 -43.67 63.30
C LYS A 352 -64.11 -42.96 61.95
N GLU A 353 -64.32 -43.69 60.86
CA GLU A 353 -64.46 -43.20 59.49
C GLU A 353 -65.82 -42.56 59.29
N HIS A 354 -66.89 -43.11 59.87
CA HIS A 354 -68.18 -42.44 59.93
C HIS A 354 -68.23 -41.28 60.94
N GLU A 355 -67.56 -41.39 62.11
CA GLU A 355 -67.38 -40.24 63.01
C GLU A 355 -66.55 -39.12 62.33
N LEU A 356 -65.49 -39.49 61.60
CA LEU A 356 -64.70 -38.58 60.77
C LEU A 356 -65.53 -37.99 59.65
N GLN A 357 -66.39 -38.74 58.96
CA GLN A 357 -67.27 -38.18 57.91
C GLN A 357 -68.26 -37.17 58.50
N VAL A 358 -68.83 -37.41 59.68
CA VAL A 358 -69.70 -36.42 60.34
C VAL A 358 -68.91 -35.20 60.82
N GLN A 359 -67.70 -35.38 61.35
CA GLN A 359 -66.81 -34.26 61.71
C GLN A 359 -66.35 -33.48 60.48
N GLN A 360 -65.98 -34.16 59.40
CA GLN A 360 -65.64 -33.61 58.09
C GLN A 360 -66.80 -32.82 57.50
N LEU A 361 -68.05 -33.32 57.54
CA LEU A 361 -69.21 -32.57 57.06
C LEU A 361 -69.53 -31.34 57.93
N ILE A 362 -69.27 -31.40 59.24
CA ILE A 362 -69.38 -30.24 60.15
C ILE A 362 -68.25 -29.22 59.88
N GLU A 363 -67.03 -29.68 59.60
CA GLU A 363 -65.89 -28.84 59.23
C GLU A 363 -66.06 -28.26 57.83
N GLU A 364 -66.45 -29.03 56.83
CA GLU A 364 -66.82 -28.58 55.50
C GLU A 364 -67.90 -27.50 55.59
N LYS A 365 -68.99 -27.73 56.33
CA LYS A 365 -70.01 -26.69 56.56
C LYS A 365 -69.40 -25.44 57.21
N LYS A 366 -68.58 -25.57 58.26
CA LYS A 366 -67.86 -24.42 58.86
C LYS A 366 -66.96 -23.72 57.84
N THR A 367 -66.27 -24.43 56.95
CA THR A 367 -65.43 -23.83 55.91
C THR A 367 -66.27 -23.20 54.80
N LEU A 368 -67.48 -23.69 54.50
CA LEU A 368 -68.40 -23.11 53.53
C LEU A 368 -69.09 -21.87 54.10
N ASP A 369 -69.50 -21.90 55.37
CA ASP A 369 -69.98 -20.73 56.12
C ASP A 369 -68.86 -19.68 56.28
N ALA A 370 -67.59 -20.11 56.42
CA ALA A 370 -66.43 -19.21 56.39
C ALA A 370 -66.18 -18.64 54.98
N LYS A 371 -66.10 -19.49 53.94
CA LYS A 371 -65.90 -19.08 52.54
C LYS A 371 -67.02 -18.18 52.02
N THR A 372 -68.25 -18.33 52.50
CA THR A 372 -69.37 -17.44 52.12
C THR A 372 -69.41 -16.14 52.92
N LYS A 373 -68.86 -16.10 54.13
CA LYS A 373 -68.55 -14.83 54.81
C LYS A 373 -67.36 -14.12 54.15
N GLU A 374 -66.32 -14.86 53.80
CA GLU A 374 -65.13 -14.38 53.11
C GLU A 374 -65.47 -13.87 51.69
N SER A 375 -66.34 -14.56 50.93
CA SER A 375 -66.77 -14.08 49.62
C SER A 375 -67.71 -12.88 49.70
N LYS A 376 -68.55 -12.77 50.73
CA LYS A 376 -69.34 -11.56 51.00
C LYS A 376 -68.48 -10.38 51.45
N ALA A 377 -67.45 -10.62 52.26
CA ALA A 377 -66.48 -9.60 52.64
C ALA A 377 -65.65 -9.15 51.43
N ARG A 378 -65.22 -10.08 50.55
CA ARG A 378 -64.59 -9.76 49.27
C ARG A 378 -65.53 -8.98 48.34
N ALA A 379 -66.81 -9.32 48.29
CA ALA A 379 -67.79 -8.57 47.49
C ALA A 379 -67.93 -7.13 48.00
N ALA A 380 -68.16 -6.94 49.30
CA ALA A 380 -68.22 -5.61 49.91
C ALA A 380 -66.93 -4.80 49.71
N ALA A 381 -65.75 -5.42 49.86
CA ALA A 381 -64.47 -4.77 49.60
C ALA A 381 -64.22 -4.49 48.11
N LEU A 382 -64.81 -5.26 47.19
CA LEU A 382 -64.79 -4.97 45.76
C LEU A 382 -65.75 -3.84 45.40
N ASP A 383 -66.93 -3.76 46.01
CA ASP A 383 -67.88 -2.65 45.83
C ASP A 383 -67.28 -1.34 46.38
N GLU A 384 -66.64 -1.40 47.55
CA GLU A 384 -65.90 -0.28 48.16
C GLU A 384 -64.71 0.14 47.28
N ALA A 385 -63.88 -0.80 46.81
CA ALA A 385 -62.78 -0.51 45.89
C ALA A 385 -63.27 0.00 44.51
N LEU A 386 -64.43 -0.44 44.02
CA LEU A 386 -65.06 0.11 42.81
C LEU A 386 -65.50 1.55 43.03
N SER A 387 -66.06 1.88 44.20
CA SER A 387 -66.43 3.26 44.53
C SER A 387 -65.21 4.17 44.70
N ALA A 388 -64.11 3.66 45.26
CA ALA A 388 -62.84 4.38 45.34
C ALA A 388 -62.24 4.61 43.94
N CYS A 389 -62.16 3.59 43.09
CA CYS A 389 -61.73 3.74 41.69
C CYS A 389 -62.63 4.69 40.88
N GLN A 390 -63.93 4.76 41.18
CA GLN A 390 -64.83 5.75 40.55
C GLN A 390 -64.48 7.17 40.98
N GLN A 391 -64.23 7.41 42.26
CA GLN A 391 -63.77 8.70 42.77
C GLN A 391 -62.39 9.09 42.20
N GLU A 392 -61.43 8.16 42.13
CA GLU A 392 -60.13 8.38 41.49
C GLU A 392 -60.27 8.72 39.99
N MET A 393 -61.21 8.10 39.27
CA MET A 393 -61.50 8.48 37.88
C MET A 393 -62.12 9.88 37.78
N GLU A 394 -63.08 10.23 38.63
CA GLU A 394 -63.68 11.58 38.65
C GLU A 394 -62.65 12.67 38.98
N GLU A 395 -61.73 12.41 39.94
CA GLU A 395 -60.62 13.32 40.24
C GLU A 395 -59.64 13.46 39.08
N VAL A 396 -59.29 12.36 38.40
CA VAL A 396 -58.40 12.37 37.23
C VAL A 396 -59.05 13.07 36.03
N GLU A 397 -60.37 12.93 35.83
CA GLU A 397 -61.09 13.66 34.78
C GLU A 397 -61.20 15.16 35.10
N ALA A 398 -61.47 15.53 36.36
CA ALA A 398 -61.45 16.92 36.82
C ALA A 398 -60.07 17.60 36.70
N GLN A 399 -58.98 16.82 36.73
CA GLN A 399 -57.60 17.28 36.53
C GLN A 399 -57.18 17.33 35.05
N THR A 400 -58.06 16.98 34.08
CA THR A 400 -57.68 17.08 32.65
C THR A 400 -57.63 18.54 32.16
N PRO A 401 -56.51 19.00 31.55
CA PRO A 401 -56.44 20.33 30.97
C PRO A 401 -57.34 20.46 29.73
N GLN A 402 -57.96 21.63 29.56
CA GLN A 402 -58.87 21.92 28.44
C GLN A 402 -58.16 22.32 27.13
N ASP A 403 -56.83 22.36 27.11
CA ASP A 403 -56.06 22.66 25.89
C ASP A 403 -56.21 21.55 24.83
N GLU A 404 -56.65 21.91 23.62
CA GLU A 404 -56.90 20.96 22.52
C GLU A 404 -55.68 20.05 22.23
N ASN A 405 -54.47 20.62 22.25
CA ASN A 405 -53.22 19.87 22.05
C ASN A 405 -52.96 18.86 23.18
N ALA A 406 -53.27 19.20 24.43
CA ALA A 406 -53.10 18.30 25.56
C ALA A 406 -54.10 17.13 25.48
N GLN A 407 -55.35 17.41 25.10
CA GLN A 407 -56.37 16.39 24.87
C GLN A 407 -56.01 15.47 23.69
N ALA A 408 -55.46 16.01 22.60
CA ALA A 408 -54.97 15.21 21.47
C ALA A 408 -53.84 14.26 21.88
N HIS A 409 -52.87 14.73 22.67
CA HIS A 409 -51.80 13.88 23.20
C HIS A 409 -52.31 12.84 24.21
N LEU A 410 -53.26 13.19 25.09
CA LEU A 410 -53.90 12.23 26.01
C LEU A 410 -54.69 11.15 25.25
N ALA A 411 -55.42 11.50 24.20
CA ALA A 411 -56.10 10.53 23.34
C ALA A 411 -55.10 9.58 22.64
N GLN A 412 -53.98 10.11 22.15
CA GLN A 412 -52.91 9.31 21.55
C GLN A 412 -52.25 8.37 22.58
N LEU A 413 -51.98 8.85 23.80
CA LEU A 413 -51.46 8.04 24.91
C LEU A 413 -52.44 6.93 25.32
N ARG A 414 -53.74 7.23 25.47
CA ARG A 414 -54.79 6.24 25.75
C ARG A 414 -54.81 5.13 24.68
N GLN A 415 -54.72 5.48 23.38
CA GLN A 415 -54.60 4.49 22.31
C GLN A 415 -53.31 3.67 22.36
N LEU A 416 -52.18 4.27 22.72
CA LEU A 416 -50.90 3.56 22.85
C LEU A 416 -50.90 2.59 24.03
N VAL A 417 -51.50 2.96 25.17
CA VAL A 417 -51.69 2.06 26.32
C VAL A 417 -52.60 0.88 25.96
N MET A 418 -53.75 1.13 25.31
CA MET A 418 -54.63 0.04 24.84
C MET A 418 -53.90 -0.94 23.90
N LYS A 419 -53.08 -0.43 22.98
CA LYS A 419 -52.25 -1.26 22.09
C LYS A 419 -51.16 -2.02 22.86
N ASN A 420 -50.55 -1.42 23.87
CA ASN A 420 -49.54 -2.07 24.71
C ASN A 420 -50.14 -3.24 25.51
N GLU A 421 -51.32 -3.06 26.10
CA GLU A 421 -52.03 -4.13 26.81
C GLU A 421 -52.54 -5.24 25.88
N ALA A 422 -52.97 -4.91 24.65
CA ALA A 422 -53.28 -5.93 23.64
C ALA A 422 -52.04 -6.77 23.29
N LEU A 423 -50.91 -6.12 22.96
CA LEU A 423 -49.65 -6.79 22.65
C LEU A 423 -49.09 -7.61 23.82
N LYS A 424 -49.32 -7.19 25.07
CA LYS A 424 -48.98 -7.98 26.27
C LYS A 424 -49.78 -9.30 26.33
N ARG A 425 -51.09 -9.27 26.04
CA ARG A 425 -51.93 -10.48 25.99
C ARG A 425 -51.49 -11.41 24.86
N GLU A 426 -51.35 -10.89 23.65
CA GLU A 426 -50.89 -11.66 22.49
C GLU A 426 -49.52 -12.32 22.72
N LYS A 427 -48.55 -11.58 23.31
CA LYS A 427 -47.24 -12.10 23.71
C LYS A 427 -47.33 -13.24 24.72
N ASN A 428 -48.26 -13.16 25.69
CA ASN A 428 -48.45 -14.18 26.71
C ASN A 428 -49.13 -15.43 26.12
N GLU A 429 -50.15 -15.26 25.28
CA GLU A 429 -50.79 -16.36 24.54
C GLU A 429 -49.84 -17.05 23.55
N PHE A 430 -48.98 -16.29 22.88
CA PHE A 430 -47.95 -16.86 22.01
C PHE A 430 -46.93 -17.67 22.83
N ARG A 431 -46.51 -17.17 24.00
CA ARG A 431 -45.64 -17.90 24.92
C ARG A 431 -46.26 -19.20 25.46
N THR A 432 -47.57 -19.24 25.74
CA THR A 432 -48.22 -20.49 26.16
C THR A 432 -48.36 -21.47 25.00
N LYS A 433 -48.70 -21.01 23.78
CA LYS A 433 -48.73 -21.83 22.56
C LYS A 433 -47.36 -22.48 22.29
N CYS A 434 -46.29 -21.71 22.21
CA CYS A 434 -44.94 -22.25 21.99
C CYS A 434 -44.45 -23.18 23.11
N ARG A 435 -44.93 -23.01 24.35
CA ARG A 435 -44.64 -23.92 25.46
C ARG A 435 -45.30 -25.28 25.25
N LEU A 436 -46.58 -25.30 24.89
CA LEU A 436 -47.33 -26.52 24.59
C LEU A 436 -46.76 -27.26 23.37
N GLU A 437 -46.37 -26.52 22.33
CA GLU A 437 -45.68 -27.09 21.15
C GLU A 437 -44.34 -27.73 21.53
N LEU A 438 -43.55 -27.08 22.39
CA LEU A 438 -42.26 -27.59 22.87
C LEU A 438 -42.42 -28.81 23.80
N GLU A 439 -43.47 -28.85 24.61
CA GLU A 439 -43.81 -30.00 25.45
C GLU A 439 -44.30 -31.19 24.59
N ALA A 440 -45.14 -30.95 23.58
CA ALA A 440 -45.57 -31.97 22.60
C ALA A 440 -44.41 -32.49 21.72
N LEU A 441 -43.46 -31.64 21.33
CA LEU A 441 -42.24 -32.05 20.61
C LEU A 441 -41.33 -32.91 21.49
N LYS A 442 -41.18 -32.60 22.79
CA LYS A 442 -40.46 -33.45 23.75
C LYS A 442 -41.10 -34.82 23.87
N GLU A 443 -42.42 -34.90 24.05
CA GLU A 443 -43.14 -36.17 24.06
C GLU A 443 -42.89 -36.98 22.78
N ARG A 444 -42.89 -36.33 21.61
CA ARG A 444 -42.62 -37.01 20.33
C ARG A 444 -41.18 -37.51 20.24
N VAL A 445 -40.20 -36.78 20.77
CA VAL A 445 -38.80 -37.22 20.87
C VAL A 445 -38.66 -38.43 21.80
N GLU A 446 -39.29 -38.44 22.98
CA GLU A 446 -39.23 -39.61 23.88
C GLU A 446 -39.94 -40.83 23.26
N LYS A 447 -41.09 -40.64 22.60
CA LYS A 447 -41.78 -41.73 21.86
C LYS A 447 -40.89 -42.31 20.74
N LEU A 448 -40.18 -41.46 20.00
CA LEU A 448 -39.22 -41.91 18.98
C LEU A 448 -37.99 -42.62 19.59
N LYS A 449 -37.49 -42.21 20.76
CA LYS A 449 -36.40 -42.93 21.45
C LYS A 449 -36.83 -44.33 21.90
N VAL A 450 -38.05 -44.49 22.40
CA VAL A 450 -38.60 -45.80 22.78
C VAL A 450 -38.72 -46.68 21.54
N GLN A 451 -39.26 -46.17 20.44
CA GLN A 451 -39.33 -46.91 19.17
C GLN A 451 -37.94 -47.33 18.67
N VAL A 452 -36.95 -46.43 18.68
CA VAL A 452 -35.56 -46.77 18.30
C VAL A 452 -34.93 -47.82 19.24
N ALA A 453 -35.32 -47.86 20.52
CA ALA A 453 -34.86 -48.89 21.46
C ALA A 453 -35.57 -50.25 21.24
N GLU A 454 -36.84 -50.24 20.85
CA GLU A 454 -37.60 -51.43 20.46
C GLU A 454 -37.09 -52.01 19.14
N ASP A 455 -36.86 -51.17 18.12
CA ASP A 455 -36.23 -51.53 16.85
C ASP A 455 -34.81 -52.07 17.04
N ALA A 456 -34.03 -51.49 17.97
CA ALA A 456 -32.69 -51.97 18.31
C ALA A 456 -32.69 -53.36 18.98
N SER A 457 -33.83 -53.84 19.50
CA SER A 457 -33.97 -55.20 20.03
C SER A 457 -34.34 -56.24 18.95
N ASN A 458 -34.63 -55.81 17.71
CA ASN A 458 -35.13 -56.64 16.62
C ASN A 458 -34.17 -56.63 15.40
N GLN A 459 -32.86 -56.46 15.62
CA GLN A 459 -31.89 -56.28 14.53
C GLN A 459 -31.53 -57.59 13.79
N ASP A 460 -31.78 -57.61 12.47
CA ASP A 460 -31.23 -58.61 11.55
C ASP A 460 -29.69 -58.51 11.44
N GLU A 461 -29.03 -59.61 11.05
CA GLU A 461 -27.56 -59.65 10.89
C GLU A 461 -27.00 -58.56 9.97
N GLU A 462 -27.75 -58.11 8.97
CA GLU A 462 -27.31 -57.06 8.04
C GLU A 462 -27.17 -55.69 8.73
N ALA A 463 -28.01 -55.39 9.72
CA ALA A 463 -27.93 -54.15 10.50
C ALA A 463 -26.69 -54.12 11.40
N LEU A 464 -26.32 -55.27 11.99
CA LEU A 464 -25.10 -55.41 12.78
C LEU A 464 -23.85 -55.21 11.91
N ARG A 465 -23.79 -55.85 10.74
CA ARG A 465 -22.69 -55.67 9.78
C ARG A 465 -22.58 -54.24 9.26
N LEU A 466 -23.71 -53.55 9.05
CA LEU A 466 -23.70 -52.14 8.65
C LEU A 466 -23.12 -51.24 9.76
N ASN A 467 -23.47 -51.51 11.02
CA ASN A 467 -22.93 -50.81 12.20
C ASN A 467 -21.41 -51.06 12.36
N GLU A 468 -20.93 -52.29 12.14
CA GLU A 468 -19.48 -52.59 12.10
C GLU A 468 -18.76 -51.81 10.99
N ILE A 469 -19.36 -51.71 9.80
CA ILE A 469 -18.84 -50.93 8.66
C ILE A 469 -18.81 -49.43 9.00
N GLU A 470 -19.85 -48.88 9.60
CA GLU A 470 -19.90 -47.49 10.05
C GLU A 470 -18.85 -47.19 11.13
N GLN A 471 -18.68 -48.08 12.11
CA GLN A 471 -17.62 -47.97 13.12
C GLN A 471 -16.21 -48.00 12.49
N MET A 472 -15.98 -48.88 11.52
CA MET A 472 -14.71 -48.94 10.77
C MET A 472 -14.49 -47.66 9.94
N HIS A 473 -15.52 -47.12 9.30
CA HIS A 473 -15.44 -45.82 8.62
C HIS A 473 -15.17 -44.67 9.59
N ALA A 474 -15.79 -44.64 10.76
CA ALA A 474 -15.55 -43.63 11.79
C ALA A 474 -14.11 -43.69 12.32
N GLN A 475 -13.60 -44.90 12.61
CA GLN A 475 -12.19 -45.09 13.00
C GLN A 475 -11.21 -44.65 11.91
N MET A 476 -11.48 -44.95 10.64
CA MET A 476 -10.62 -44.56 9.52
C MET A 476 -10.69 -43.05 9.24
N ALA A 477 -11.86 -42.43 9.37
CA ALA A 477 -12.04 -40.98 9.28
C ALA A 477 -11.29 -40.25 10.40
N GLN A 478 -11.34 -40.77 11.63
CA GLN A 478 -10.59 -40.23 12.76
C GLN A 478 -9.08 -40.38 12.56
N LYS A 479 -8.57 -41.57 12.18
CA LYS A 479 -7.14 -41.78 11.82
C LYS A 479 -6.68 -40.82 10.72
N HIS A 480 -7.49 -40.58 9.69
CA HIS A 480 -7.20 -39.65 8.61
C HIS A 480 -7.20 -38.17 9.08
N LYS A 481 -8.10 -37.79 9.98
CA LYS A 481 -8.11 -36.48 10.64
C LYS A 481 -6.84 -36.29 11.48
N ASP A 482 -6.44 -37.29 12.26
CA ASP A 482 -5.25 -37.24 13.11
C ASP A 482 -3.96 -37.17 12.29
N MET A 483 -3.86 -37.92 11.19
CA MET A 483 -2.76 -37.78 10.23
C MET A 483 -2.73 -36.39 9.58
N LYS A 484 -3.88 -35.79 9.26
CA LYS A 484 -3.95 -34.41 8.75
C LYS A 484 -3.46 -33.38 9.78
N VAL A 485 -3.84 -33.53 11.05
CA VAL A 485 -3.36 -32.67 12.15
C VAL A 485 -1.84 -32.85 12.35
N ALA A 486 -1.33 -34.09 12.32
CA ALA A 486 0.10 -34.37 12.42
C ALA A 486 0.88 -33.76 11.25
N ALA A 487 0.40 -33.91 10.01
CA ALA A 487 1.00 -33.30 8.82
C ALA A 487 1.00 -31.76 8.93
N ALA A 488 -0.14 -31.14 9.28
CA ALA A 488 -0.23 -29.70 9.45
C ALA A 488 0.72 -29.17 10.55
N LYS A 489 0.92 -29.92 11.64
CA LYS A 489 1.91 -29.59 12.68
C LYS A 489 3.34 -29.62 12.14
N GLN A 490 3.69 -30.60 11.31
CA GLN A 490 5.01 -30.65 10.67
C GLN A 490 5.20 -29.54 9.64
N THR A 491 4.18 -29.22 8.83
CA THR A 491 4.22 -28.10 7.88
C THR A 491 4.40 -26.76 8.60
N ARG A 492 3.68 -26.52 9.71
CA ARG A 492 3.87 -25.34 10.58
C ARG A 492 5.29 -25.26 11.14
N ALA A 493 5.83 -26.37 11.64
CA ALA A 493 7.21 -26.43 12.16
C ALA A 493 8.27 -26.18 11.06
N LEU A 494 8.03 -26.67 9.84
CA LEU A 494 8.89 -26.43 8.68
C LEU A 494 8.89 -24.96 8.27
N HIS A 495 7.72 -24.30 8.18
CA HIS A 495 7.64 -22.87 7.91
C HIS A 495 8.31 -22.01 8.99
N LEU A 496 8.17 -22.38 10.28
CA LEU A 496 8.89 -21.71 11.37
C LEU A 496 10.41 -21.82 11.17
N LYS A 497 10.91 -22.95 10.67
CA LYS A 497 12.33 -23.17 10.38
C LYS A 497 12.80 -22.47 9.10
N MET A 498 11.96 -22.32 8.09
CA MET A 498 12.26 -21.44 6.93
C MET A 498 12.41 -20.00 7.40
N LYS A 499 11.43 -19.46 8.16
CA LYS A 499 11.51 -18.09 8.68
C LYS A 499 12.79 -17.85 9.50
N GLN A 500 13.20 -18.81 10.34
CA GLN A 500 14.45 -18.73 11.12
C GLN A 500 15.74 -18.84 10.28
N ILE A 501 15.65 -19.25 9.01
CA ILE A 501 16.75 -19.20 8.05
C ILE A 501 16.70 -17.86 7.29
N ASP A 502 15.52 -17.43 6.85
CA ASP A 502 15.29 -16.16 6.15
C ASP A 502 15.58 -14.92 7.04
N GLU A 503 15.45 -15.06 8.37
CA GLU A 503 15.86 -14.08 9.38
C GLU A 503 17.39 -13.88 9.48
N ILE A 504 18.20 -14.72 8.81
CA ILE A 504 19.67 -14.62 8.78
C ILE A 504 20.13 -14.26 7.36
N PRO A 505 20.58 -13.02 7.11
CA PRO A 505 21.04 -12.59 5.79
C PRO A 505 22.11 -13.51 5.22
N THR A 506 21.88 -14.01 4.01
CA THR A 506 22.82 -14.91 3.33
C THR A 506 24.13 -14.19 2.99
N ARG A 507 25.20 -14.96 2.75
CA ARG A 507 26.49 -14.41 2.30
C ARG A 507 26.36 -13.56 1.02
N ILE A 508 25.35 -13.80 0.19
CA ILE A 508 25.10 -13.03 -1.03
C ILE A 508 24.48 -11.67 -0.69
N GLU A 509 23.48 -11.64 0.20
CA GLU A 509 22.84 -10.40 0.66
C GLU A 509 23.81 -9.54 1.48
N LEU A 510 24.64 -10.15 2.35
CA LEU A 510 25.69 -9.43 3.07
C LEU A 510 26.65 -8.70 2.12
N VAL A 511 27.05 -9.32 1.01
CA VAL A 511 27.91 -8.69 -0.02
C VAL A 511 27.13 -7.64 -0.85
N GLN A 512 25.81 -7.76 -0.98
CA GLN A 512 24.99 -6.70 -1.58
C GLN A 512 24.87 -5.49 -0.65
N TYR A 513 24.66 -5.71 0.65
CA TYR A 513 24.64 -4.64 1.66
C TYR A 513 26.00 -3.95 1.77
N GLU A 514 27.11 -4.70 1.82
CA GLU A 514 28.49 -4.17 1.81
C GLU A 514 28.70 -3.20 0.63
N LYS A 515 28.37 -3.64 -0.59
CA LYS A 515 28.45 -2.78 -1.78
C LYS A 515 27.52 -1.58 -1.70
N ARG A 516 26.29 -1.75 -1.20
CA ARG A 516 25.32 -0.65 -1.08
C ARG A 516 25.73 0.38 -0.02
N PHE A 517 26.45 -0.03 1.02
CA PHE A 517 27.07 0.89 1.97
C PHE A 517 28.23 1.65 1.33
N LEU A 518 29.09 1.00 0.54
CA LEU A 518 30.16 1.68 -0.20
C LEU A 518 29.59 2.71 -1.19
N GLU A 519 28.59 2.34 -1.99
CA GLU A 519 27.85 3.26 -2.87
C GLU A 519 27.26 4.47 -2.11
N LEU A 520 26.74 4.25 -0.91
CA LEU A 520 26.20 5.32 -0.07
C LEU A 520 27.29 6.22 0.52
N TYR A 521 28.45 5.67 0.91
CA TYR A 521 29.59 6.46 1.35
C TYR A 521 30.18 7.30 0.22
N ASP A 522 30.27 6.75 -1.00
CA ASP A 522 30.70 7.49 -2.19
C ASP A 522 29.74 8.65 -2.51
N GLU A 523 28.41 8.43 -2.46
CA GLU A 523 27.41 9.49 -2.68
C GLU A 523 27.46 10.59 -1.61
N VAL A 524 27.67 10.22 -0.34
CA VAL A 524 27.88 11.19 0.76
C VAL A 524 29.18 11.96 0.60
N ALA A 525 30.25 11.35 0.08
CA ALA A 525 31.49 12.03 -0.23
C ALA A 525 31.35 13.00 -1.42
N LEU A 526 30.67 12.57 -2.49
CA LEU A 526 30.39 13.39 -3.68
C LEU A 526 29.55 14.62 -3.34
N THR A 527 28.45 14.45 -2.61
CA THR A 527 27.57 15.56 -2.20
C THR A 527 28.25 16.55 -1.23
N LEU A 528 29.14 16.07 -0.35
CA LEU A 528 30.01 16.91 0.47
C LEU A 528 30.98 17.73 -0.39
N ASP A 529 31.59 17.12 -1.40
CA ASP A 529 32.53 17.79 -2.30
C ASP A 529 31.85 18.77 -3.26
N GLU A 530 30.62 18.51 -3.70
CA GLU A 530 29.80 19.48 -4.42
C GLU A 530 29.41 20.66 -3.52
N THR A 531 29.01 20.39 -2.28
CA THR A 531 28.73 21.43 -1.27
C THR A 531 29.97 22.30 -1.01
N ARG A 532 31.16 21.70 -0.85
CA ARG A 532 32.44 22.43 -0.75
C ARG A 532 32.68 23.32 -1.98
N LYS A 533 32.47 22.80 -3.19
CA LYS A 533 32.64 23.59 -4.44
C LYS A 533 31.67 24.77 -4.50
N TYR A 534 30.40 24.59 -4.13
CA TYR A 534 29.43 25.68 -4.04
C TYR A 534 29.83 26.75 -3.02
N TYR A 535 30.29 26.37 -1.82
CA TYR A 535 30.79 27.34 -0.84
C TYR A 535 32.07 28.06 -1.31
N CYS A 536 32.99 27.36 -1.98
CA CYS A 536 34.18 27.99 -2.55
C CYS A 536 33.81 29.02 -3.63
N VAL A 537 32.94 28.66 -4.57
CA VAL A 537 32.46 29.58 -5.62
C VAL A 537 31.71 30.77 -5.02
N TYR A 538 30.82 30.54 -4.05
CA TYR A 538 30.11 31.61 -3.35
C TYR A 538 31.07 32.57 -2.63
N ASN A 539 32.05 32.04 -1.88
CA ASN A 539 33.03 32.87 -1.16
C ASN A 539 33.92 33.67 -2.13
N THR A 540 34.35 33.08 -3.24
CA THR A 540 35.10 33.77 -4.29
C THR A 540 34.26 34.89 -4.91
N LEU A 541 33.02 34.59 -5.33
CA LEU A 541 32.11 35.59 -5.93
C LEU A 541 31.81 36.73 -4.95
N LYS A 542 31.54 36.42 -3.69
CA LYS A 542 31.34 37.41 -2.62
C LYS A 542 32.57 38.29 -2.44
N THR A 543 33.77 37.70 -2.38
CA THR A 543 35.02 38.46 -2.26
C THR A 543 35.26 39.35 -3.48
N THR A 544 34.96 38.90 -4.70
CA THR A 544 35.03 39.76 -5.89
C THR A 544 33.99 40.88 -5.88
N HIS A 545 32.76 40.63 -5.42
CA HIS A 545 31.73 41.66 -5.23
C HIS A 545 32.20 42.72 -4.23
N GLU A 546 32.72 42.29 -3.08
CA GLU A 546 33.29 43.17 -2.07
C GLU A 546 34.50 43.98 -2.58
N PHE A 547 35.22 43.54 -3.61
CA PHE A 547 36.26 44.37 -4.27
C PHE A 547 35.64 45.34 -5.28
N LEU A 548 34.70 44.91 -6.11
CA LEU A 548 33.99 45.77 -7.07
C LEU A 548 33.22 46.90 -6.37
N GLU A 549 32.60 46.65 -5.22
CA GLU A 549 31.97 47.70 -4.40
C GLU A 549 32.98 48.73 -3.89
N LYS A 550 34.18 48.29 -3.52
CA LYS A 550 35.28 49.19 -3.11
C LYS A 550 35.79 49.99 -4.30
N GLU A 551 35.92 49.41 -5.48
CA GLU A 551 36.30 50.11 -6.72
C GLU A 551 35.25 51.16 -7.11
N ILE A 552 33.96 50.84 -7.07
CA ILE A 552 32.87 51.79 -7.32
C ILE A 552 32.91 52.94 -6.29
N SER A 553 33.06 52.63 -5.00
CA SER A 553 33.19 53.65 -3.96
C SER A 553 34.42 54.54 -4.13
N LEU A 554 35.53 53.98 -4.63
CA LEU A 554 36.78 54.70 -4.89
C LEU A 554 36.63 55.64 -6.10
N ILE A 555 36.05 55.15 -7.20
CA ILE A 555 35.79 55.91 -8.42
C ILE A 555 34.81 57.06 -8.14
N ASN A 556 33.73 56.81 -7.40
CA ASN A 556 32.80 57.86 -6.99
C ASN A 556 33.52 58.91 -6.12
N SER A 557 34.32 58.50 -5.14
CA SER A 557 35.08 59.44 -4.30
C SER A 557 36.11 60.28 -5.09
N ILE A 558 36.69 59.75 -6.16
CA ILE A 558 37.58 60.49 -7.07
C ILE A 558 36.76 61.48 -7.92
N ASN A 559 35.60 61.05 -8.43
CA ASN A 559 34.71 61.85 -9.28
C ASN A 559 34.07 63.02 -8.51
N ASP A 560 33.53 62.78 -7.32
CA ASP A 560 32.85 63.80 -6.51
C ASP A 560 33.80 64.92 -6.04
N ASN A 561 35.10 64.60 -5.90
CA ASN A 561 36.14 65.57 -5.56
C ASN A 561 36.76 66.27 -6.78
N PHE A 562 36.49 65.81 -8.01
CA PHE A 562 37.19 66.26 -9.23
C PHE A 562 36.98 67.75 -9.51
N ASP A 563 35.73 68.21 -9.56
CA ASP A 563 35.42 69.63 -9.86
C ASP A 563 36.00 70.59 -8.79
N VAL A 564 35.98 70.16 -7.53
CA VAL A 564 36.56 70.91 -6.40
C VAL A 564 38.09 70.98 -6.52
N ALA A 565 38.74 69.87 -6.90
CA ALA A 565 40.18 69.79 -7.13
C ALA A 565 40.64 70.65 -8.32
N MET A 566 39.85 70.71 -9.39
CA MET A 566 40.18 71.52 -10.58
C MET A 566 39.91 73.02 -10.40
N GLY A 567 39.17 73.41 -9.35
CA GLY A 567 38.88 74.81 -9.03
C GLY A 567 40.08 75.68 -8.62
N SER A 568 41.22 75.09 -8.21
CA SER A 568 42.46 75.85 -7.97
C SER A 568 43.73 75.00 -8.05
N LYS A 569 44.84 75.56 -8.54
CA LYS A 569 46.12 74.84 -8.70
C LYS A 569 46.59 74.12 -7.43
N THR A 570 46.38 74.71 -6.26
CA THR A 570 46.76 74.12 -4.97
C THR A 570 45.90 72.91 -4.64
N ALA A 571 44.59 72.98 -4.88
CA ALA A 571 43.69 71.83 -4.73
C ALA A 571 44.01 70.74 -5.76
N THR A 572 44.38 71.11 -7.00
CA THR A 572 44.77 70.17 -8.04
C THR A 572 46.03 69.39 -7.65
N GLN A 573 47.04 70.04 -7.08
CA GLN A 573 48.24 69.36 -6.56
C GLN A 573 47.91 68.42 -5.40
N ALA A 574 47.07 68.85 -4.45
CA ALA A 574 46.63 68.01 -3.33
C ALA A 574 45.86 66.76 -3.81
N PHE A 575 45.01 66.91 -4.82
CA PHE A 575 44.26 65.80 -5.45
C PHE A 575 45.17 64.79 -6.15
N PHE A 576 46.17 65.24 -6.93
CA PHE A 576 47.15 64.31 -7.50
C PHE A 576 47.91 63.53 -6.41
N MET A 577 48.32 64.18 -5.33
CA MET A 577 48.93 63.48 -4.18
C MET A 577 47.96 62.47 -3.53
N GLN A 578 46.65 62.72 -3.49
CA GLN A 578 45.67 61.74 -3.02
C GLN A 578 45.54 60.55 -3.98
N VAL A 579 45.50 60.80 -5.29
CA VAL A 579 45.45 59.73 -6.32
C VAL A 579 46.70 58.86 -6.29
N ASP A 580 47.90 59.42 -6.14
CA ASP A 580 49.15 58.66 -5.99
C ASP A 580 49.12 57.76 -4.73
N ASN A 581 48.63 58.29 -3.59
CA ASN A 581 48.44 57.50 -2.36
C ASN A 581 47.40 56.38 -2.56
N ILE A 582 46.31 56.62 -3.31
CA ILE A 582 45.33 55.60 -3.65
C ILE A 582 45.97 54.48 -4.48
N ILE A 583 46.74 54.83 -5.51
CA ILE A 583 47.45 53.86 -6.37
C ILE A 583 48.41 53.00 -5.54
N GLN A 584 49.20 53.59 -4.64
CA GLN A 584 50.11 52.86 -3.75
C GLN A 584 49.36 51.90 -2.80
N ASN A 585 48.21 52.31 -2.26
CA ASN A 585 47.38 51.46 -1.40
C ASN A 585 46.76 50.27 -2.17
N VAL A 586 46.33 50.47 -3.42
CA VAL A 586 45.84 49.40 -4.29
C VAL A 586 46.98 48.43 -4.62
N GLN A 587 48.14 48.92 -5.07
CA GLN A 587 49.33 48.10 -5.34
C GLN A 587 49.75 47.28 -4.11
N GLY A 588 49.86 47.91 -2.94
CA GLY A 588 50.20 47.23 -1.69
C GLY A 588 49.13 46.23 -1.21
N THR A 589 47.88 46.33 -1.71
CA THR A 589 46.84 45.33 -1.48
C THR A 589 46.99 44.14 -2.44
N VAL A 590 47.30 44.39 -3.72
CA VAL A 590 47.60 43.35 -4.71
C VAL A 590 48.81 42.50 -4.27
N THR A 591 49.91 43.11 -3.84
CA THR A 591 51.10 42.36 -3.37
C THR A 591 50.78 41.46 -2.17
N LYS A 592 49.92 41.92 -1.23
CA LYS A 592 49.51 41.09 -0.07
C LYS A 592 48.71 39.85 -0.51
N GLN A 593 47.82 40.00 -1.49
CA GLN A 593 47.02 38.88 -2.03
C GLN A 593 47.87 37.93 -2.88
N GLN A 594 48.88 38.44 -3.60
CA GLN A 594 49.86 37.62 -4.32
C GLN A 594 50.68 36.76 -3.36
N ASN A 595 51.24 37.35 -2.29
CA ASN A 595 51.98 36.59 -1.28
C ASN A 595 51.10 35.50 -0.63
N ALA A 596 49.87 35.84 -0.23
CA ALA A 596 48.95 34.87 0.36
C ALA A 596 48.56 33.72 -0.59
N ARG A 597 48.41 34.02 -1.90
CA ARG A 597 48.24 32.98 -2.94
C ARG A 597 49.45 32.06 -3.00
N ASP A 598 50.66 32.61 -2.94
CA ASP A 598 51.91 31.85 -3.13
C ASP A 598 52.24 30.99 -1.91
N ASP A 599 51.93 31.47 -0.69
CA ASP A 599 51.96 30.67 0.54
C ASP A 599 50.97 29.48 0.45
N HIS A 600 49.74 29.73 -0.01
CA HIS A 600 48.74 28.67 -0.20
C HIS A 600 49.14 27.68 -1.30
N GLN A 601 49.68 28.15 -2.42
CA GLN A 601 50.15 27.31 -3.53
C GLN A 601 51.27 26.38 -3.07
N THR A 602 52.26 26.92 -2.34
CA THR A 602 53.36 26.13 -1.75
C THR A 602 52.84 25.04 -0.81
N SER A 603 51.78 25.32 -0.05
CA SER A 603 51.11 24.33 0.81
C SER A 603 50.41 23.24 0.02
N VAL A 604 49.72 23.58 -1.09
CA VAL A 604 49.08 22.62 -2.00
C VAL A 604 50.11 21.69 -2.65
N GLU A 605 51.21 22.24 -3.19
CA GLU A 605 52.30 21.45 -3.79
C GLU A 605 52.98 20.53 -2.77
N THR A 606 53.13 20.99 -1.53
CA THR A 606 53.64 20.17 -0.41
C THR A 606 52.69 19.04 -0.03
N LEU A 607 51.37 19.22 -0.19
CA LEU A 607 50.36 18.20 0.09
C LEU A 607 50.23 17.18 -1.05
N ASP A 608 50.22 17.63 -2.31
CA ASP A 608 50.23 16.70 -3.46
C ASP A 608 51.50 15.84 -3.46
N SER A 609 52.68 16.43 -3.20
CA SER A 609 53.94 15.67 -3.07
C SER A 609 53.85 14.54 -2.02
N LYS A 610 53.14 14.77 -0.90
CA LYS A 610 52.89 13.73 0.12
C LYS A 610 51.85 12.71 -0.34
N TYR A 611 50.84 13.14 -1.07
CA TYR A 611 49.81 12.27 -1.63
C TYR A 611 50.37 11.31 -2.69
N GLN A 612 51.23 11.78 -3.60
CA GLN A 612 51.92 10.91 -4.57
C GLN A 612 52.78 9.84 -3.87
N LEU A 613 53.53 10.20 -2.82
CA LEU A 613 54.31 9.24 -2.02
C LEU A 613 53.43 8.19 -1.32
N LEU A 614 52.23 8.56 -0.85
CA LEU A 614 51.27 7.62 -0.27
C LEU A 614 50.65 6.70 -1.35
N LEU A 615 50.34 7.21 -2.54
CA LEU A 615 49.90 6.40 -3.68
C LEU A 615 50.98 5.40 -4.13
N GLU A 616 52.26 5.77 -4.06
CA GLU A 616 53.35 4.82 -4.34
C GLU A 616 53.45 3.72 -3.28
N GLN A 617 53.27 4.05 -1.99
CA GLN A 617 53.19 3.06 -0.92
C GLN A 617 51.98 2.12 -1.07
N GLU A 618 50.80 2.66 -1.43
CA GLU A 618 49.60 1.87 -1.74
C GLU A 618 49.86 0.90 -2.90
N ARG A 619 50.45 1.39 -4.01
CA ARG A 619 50.80 0.56 -5.18
C ARG A 619 51.78 -0.56 -4.82
N MET A 620 52.79 -0.28 -3.99
CA MET A 620 53.71 -1.30 -3.48
C MET A 620 52.98 -2.34 -2.63
N TYR A 621 52.11 -1.92 -1.71
CA TYR A 621 51.34 -2.82 -0.84
C TYR A 621 50.36 -3.70 -1.62
N VAL A 622 49.63 -3.14 -2.60
CA VAL A 622 48.72 -3.89 -3.49
C VAL A 622 49.49 -4.88 -4.35
N ASN A 623 50.70 -4.56 -4.81
CA ASN A 623 51.55 -5.51 -5.53
C ASN A 623 52.06 -6.63 -4.62
N ALA A 624 52.50 -6.32 -3.40
CA ALA A 624 52.92 -7.32 -2.42
C ALA A 624 51.77 -8.29 -2.06
N ILE A 625 50.54 -7.81 -1.92
CA ILE A 625 49.34 -8.66 -1.73
C ILE A 625 49.14 -9.59 -2.94
N ARG A 626 49.25 -9.09 -4.18
CA ARG A 626 49.11 -9.91 -5.39
C ARG A 626 50.21 -10.96 -5.53
N GLU A 627 51.42 -10.68 -5.05
CA GLU A 627 52.53 -11.64 -5.03
C GLU A 627 52.30 -12.71 -3.95
N PHE A 628 51.90 -12.31 -2.74
CA PHE A 628 51.51 -13.23 -1.67
C PHE A 628 50.36 -14.16 -2.10
N GLN A 629 49.32 -13.63 -2.77
CA GLN A 629 48.22 -14.42 -3.32
C GLN A 629 48.70 -15.49 -4.32
N LYS A 630 49.65 -15.15 -5.20
CA LYS A 630 50.24 -16.12 -6.15
C LYS A 630 51.04 -17.22 -5.45
N GLU A 631 51.77 -16.90 -4.38
CA GLU A 631 52.47 -17.92 -3.59
C GLU A 631 51.51 -18.81 -2.80
N CYS A 632 50.39 -18.27 -2.29
CA CYS A 632 49.31 -19.07 -1.70
C CYS A 632 48.70 -20.03 -2.73
N GLU A 633 48.31 -19.55 -3.92
CA GLU A 633 47.81 -20.38 -5.02
C GLU A 633 48.81 -21.49 -5.43
N LYS A 634 50.11 -21.19 -5.46
CA LYS A 634 51.16 -22.18 -5.73
C LYS A 634 51.23 -23.22 -4.61
N ASN A 635 51.16 -22.79 -3.36
CA ASN A 635 51.19 -23.68 -2.20
C ASN A 635 49.99 -24.63 -2.20
N GLU A 636 48.77 -24.13 -2.48
CA GLU A 636 47.57 -24.95 -2.65
C GLU A 636 47.75 -26.01 -3.75
N LYS A 637 48.28 -25.62 -4.91
CA LYS A 637 48.57 -26.55 -6.03
C LYS A 637 49.64 -27.59 -5.67
N LEU A 638 50.62 -27.24 -4.84
CA LEU A 638 51.64 -28.17 -4.32
C LEU A 638 51.07 -29.12 -3.26
N VAL A 639 50.20 -28.63 -2.36
CA VAL A 639 49.51 -29.45 -1.36
C VAL A 639 48.58 -30.46 -2.03
N ALA A 640 47.75 -30.05 -2.99
CA ALA A 640 46.89 -30.94 -3.76
C ALA A 640 47.71 -32.05 -4.45
N ARG A 641 48.82 -31.70 -5.09
CA ARG A 641 49.73 -32.69 -5.72
C ARG A 641 50.42 -33.61 -4.70
N LEU A 642 50.65 -33.16 -3.47
CA LEU A 642 51.16 -33.99 -2.37
C LEU A 642 50.07 -34.87 -1.74
N GLU A 643 48.79 -34.64 -2.01
CA GLU A 643 47.68 -35.52 -1.67
C GLU A 643 47.43 -36.55 -2.79
N GLU A 644 47.48 -36.13 -4.05
CA GLU A 644 47.48 -37.03 -5.22
C GLU A 644 48.60 -38.08 -5.15
N LEU A 645 49.79 -37.70 -4.67
CA LEU A 645 50.94 -38.61 -4.50
C LEU A 645 50.89 -39.49 -3.23
N LYS A 646 49.80 -39.44 -2.45
CA LYS A 646 49.56 -40.28 -1.26
C LYS A 646 48.40 -41.26 -1.43
N GLN A 647 47.70 -41.21 -2.58
CA GLN A 647 46.63 -42.13 -2.96
C GLN A 647 47.17 -43.26 -3.85
#